data_AF-A0A0F3GLC2-F1
#
_entry.id   AF-A0A0F3GLC2-F1
#
_cell.length_a   1.000
_cell.length_b   1.000
_cell.length_c   1.000
_cell.angle_alpha   90.00
_cell.angle_beta   90.00
_cell.angle_gamma   90.00
#
_symmetry.space_group_name_H-M   'P 1'
#
loop_
_entity.id
_entity.type
_entity.pdbx_description
1 polymer ?
#
loop_
_entity_poly.entity_id
_entity_poly.type
_entity_poly.pdbx_seq_one_letter_code
_entity_poly.pdbx_strand_id
1 'polypeptide(L)'
;MDDISKIDDIYKYYEILGVGIEASEDEVTQAFKDMLNIWHPDLFKENPVFQKGVKEKTIEINNAYKKIIDFIKSQRTDDLSNQIADQEEVDDSPQTQRYGRLQAGISKLEAATSMLEELAKIEELPGIEELAGMEDEDSVGQQEDVSYEGDDIELLRQVETIYEEDISTKDVVLDEEAYNTVLDEVATILVDDVPEIQQVDTGMQAEDISSTQVDYIVREDDGMPQQEEVIAAVMGDVTLEDIAPEDIALEEVAPEDIAPEDIAPEDVALEEVAPEDIAPEDIAPEDVALEEVAPEDIAPEDSAPQEDDSIVGEDDYDTYSSGLGDEDQSSAQGVLAIPDTYVGQWRNGKYNGQGTHTDHDGSTYVGQWRDGKRRGQGSVNFADGRRYEGEWRDDKPSGHGVYTFPNGETYAGELKDGLANGYGTHSYADGTTYVGNLRDGLAYGQGVYTFPNGETYVGELRDGLFNGQGTYTYVDISTYVGEWKDGKKEGQGSYTYSNGDKYVGQWRDGLANGNGTYTFVDSSTYVGQWVDGLTNGAGTLTFPDGEKYVGSWRDDKKEGQGVLTYPDGENYSGEWVDGKKEGQGTLTCPDGEKYVGEWANDKKDGRGTQTCTNGETYAGEWRDDKKDGQGTYTYPNGETYAGEWIEDRKEGYGTYTYINGEKYAGQWKDSKRDGLGTYTYNDGSSYAGQWRDGKKDGQGTYTYTDGSSYVGQWKDGRKDGQGTYIYPDATYVGQWLDNKREGQGTLSFANGEKYVGQWRDGKKEGEGTLTMPDGRKYVGQWRDGKKEGEGTLTMSDGSSYVGQWRDGKKEGQGTLIKSDGIMIRGFWRDGRLEVRESTTRADGSKAIET
;
A
#
# COMPACT_ATOMS: atom_id res chain seq x y z
N MET A 1 -9.74 -30.87 -3.65
CA MET A 1 -10.76 -30.56 -2.62
C MET A 1 -10.11 -30.00 -1.35
N ASP A 2 -8.84 -29.62 -1.40
CA ASP A 2 -7.90 -29.74 -0.28
C ASP A 2 -7.44 -28.36 0.24
N ASP A 3 -8.21 -27.33 -0.12
CA ASP A 3 -7.98 -25.92 0.21
C ASP A 3 -9.33 -25.32 0.66
N ILE A 4 -9.78 -25.80 1.82
CA ILE A 4 -10.90 -25.25 2.59
C ILE A 4 -10.31 -24.92 3.96
N SER A 5 -9.43 -23.92 3.98
CA SER A 5 -8.76 -23.49 5.21
C SER A 5 -9.69 -22.65 6.09
N LYS A 6 -10.64 -21.90 5.50
CA LYS A 6 -11.35 -20.82 6.20
C LYS A 6 -12.87 -21.01 6.21
N ILE A 7 -13.52 -20.46 7.24
CA ILE A 7 -14.99 -20.50 7.38
C ILE A 7 -15.72 -19.81 6.21
N ASP A 8 -15.12 -18.78 5.60
CA ASP A 8 -15.73 -18.07 4.47
C ASP A 8 -15.67 -18.84 3.15
N ASP A 9 -14.81 -19.87 3.04
CA ASP A 9 -14.79 -20.78 1.88
C ASP A 9 -16.08 -21.62 1.79
N ILE A 10 -16.84 -21.73 2.88
CA ILE A 10 -18.14 -22.41 2.89
C ILE A 10 -19.15 -21.65 2.01
N TYR A 11 -19.10 -20.32 1.91
CA TYR A 11 -19.98 -19.58 0.98
C TYR A 11 -19.65 -19.89 -0.48
N LYS A 12 -18.36 -20.11 -0.80
CA LYS A 12 -17.94 -20.56 -2.14
C LYS A 12 -18.60 -21.89 -2.50
N TYR A 13 -18.81 -22.80 -1.53
CA TYR A 13 -19.53 -24.06 -1.77
C TYR A 13 -21.00 -23.87 -2.17
N TYR A 14 -21.75 -23.02 -1.46
CA TYR A 14 -23.15 -22.73 -1.81
C TYR A 14 -23.24 -22.04 -3.18
N GLU A 15 -22.31 -21.14 -3.49
CA GLU A 15 -22.26 -20.43 -4.78
C GLU A 15 -21.81 -21.34 -5.96
N ILE A 16 -20.86 -22.26 -5.74
CA ILE A 16 -20.46 -23.31 -6.70
C ILE A 16 -21.65 -24.23 -7.02
N LEU A 17 -22.45 -24.56 -6.01
CA LEU A 17 -23.67 -25.37 -6.16
C LEU A 17 -24.87 -24.59 -6.70
N GLY A 18 -24.77 -23.26 -6.84
CA GLY A 18 -25.84 -22.41 -7.37
C GLY A 18 -27.07 -22.31 -6.47
N VAL A 19 -26.92 -22.57 -5.16
CA VAL A 19 -28.01 -22.56 -4.16
C VAL A 19 -27.84 -21.41 -3.17
N GLY A 20 -28.97 -20.85 -2.73
CA GLY A 20 -28.97 -19.74 -1.76
C GLY A 20 -28.52 -20.17 -0.36
N ILE A 21 -28.06 -19.22 0.45
CA ILE A 21 -27.66 -19.45 1.86
C ILE A 21 -28.88 -19.89 2.72
N GLU A 22 -30.11 -19.57 2.29
CA GLU A 22 -31.37 -20.02 2.91
C GLU A 22 -31.92 -21.34 2.32
N ALA A 23 -31.21 -21.99 1.38
CA ALA A 23 -31.66 -23.22 0.75
C ALA A 23 -31.79 -24.36 1.78
N SER A 24 -32.86 -25.15 1.66
CA SER A 24 -33.12 -26.28 2.55
C SER A 24 -32.10 -27.41 2.35
N GLU A 25 -31.99 -28.28 3.36
CA GLU A 25 -31.12 -29.46 3.35
C GLU A 25 -31.34 -30.34 2.11
N ASP A 26 -32.60 -30.50 1.67
CA ASP A 26 -32.98 -31.21 0.44
C ASP A 26 -32.43 -30.53 -0.83
N GLU A 27 -32.53 -29.20 -0.92
CA GLU A 27 -32.12 -28.41 -2.09
C GLU A 27 -30.59 -28.40 -2.28
N VAL A 28 -29.83 -28.16 -1.21
CA VAL A 28 -28.36 -28.20 -1.26
C VAL A 28 -27.86 -29.61 -1.55
N THR A 29 -28.50 -30.62 -0.94
CA THR A 29 -28.17 -32.03 -1.17
C THR A 29 -28.47 -32.45 -2.61
N GLN A 30 -29.57 -31.98 -3.20
CA GLN A 30 -29.89 -32.24 -4.60
C GLN A 30 -28.89 -31.54 -5.54
N ALA A 31 -28.55 -30.27 -5.29
CA ALA A 31 -27.55 -29.55 -6.08
C ALA A 31 -26.17 -30.22 -6.06
N PHE A 32 -25.73 -30.75 -4.90
CA PHE A 32 -24.47 -31.50 -4.81
C PHE A 32 -24.53 -32.85 -5.54
N LYS A 33 -25.66 -33.56 -5.45
CA LYS A 33 -25.92 -34.80 -6.23
C LYS A 33 -25.91 -34.51 -7.73
N ASP A 34 -26.45 -33.37 -8.17
CA ASP A 34 -26.45 -32.95 -9.57
C ASP A 34 -25.04 -32.53 -10.02
N MET A 35 -24.27 -31.79 -9.21
CA MET A 35 -22.86 -31.48 -9.49
C MET A 35 -22.02 -32.75 -9.74
N LEU A 36 -22.12 -33.77 -8.88
CA LEU A 36 -21.43 -35.05 -9.08
C LEU A 36 -21.89 -35.77 -10.36
N ASN A 37 -23.19 -35.74 -10.65
CA ASN A 37 -23.76 -36.28 -11.90
C ASN A 37 -23.34 -35.50 -13.17
N ILE A 38 -22.92 -34.24 -13.04
CA ILE A 38 -22.43 -33.40 -14.15
C ILE A 38 -20.92 -33.61 -14.35
N TRP A 39 -20.14 -33.72 -13.26
CA TRP A 39 -18.67 -33.84 -13.34
C TRP A 39 -18.21 -35.24 -13.75
N HIS A 40 -18.81 -36.29 -13.18
CA HIS A 40 -18.42 -37.68 -13.43
C HIS A 40 -19.66 -38.59 -13.68
N PRO A 41 -20.45 -38.30 -14.74
CA PRO A 41 -21.77 -38.91 -14.99
C PRO A 41 -21.78 -40.43 -15.02
N ASP A 42 -20.75 -41.05 -15.59
CA ASP A 42 -20.70 -42.50 -15.83
C ASP A 42 -20.06 -43.22 -14.63
N LEU A 43 -18.92 -42.73 -14.15
CA LEU A 43 -18.22 -43.23 -12.95
C LEU A 43 -19.12 -43.22 -11.70
N PHE A 44 -19.88 -42.14 -11.46
CA PHE A 44 -20.76 -42.06 -10.30
C PHE A 44 -21.98 -43.00 -10.39
N LYS A 45 -22.36 -43.46 -11.58
CA LYS A 45 -23.50 -44.38 -11.78
C LYS A 45 -23.10 -45.84 -11.85
N GLU A 46 -21.95 -46.14 -12.47
CA GLU A 46 -21.58 -47.51 -12.85
C GLU A 46 -20.43 -48.11 -12.03
N ASN A 47 -19.76 -47.32 -11.15
CA ASN A 47 -18.65 -47.81 -10.32
C ASN A 47 -19.00 -47.76 -8.81
N PRO A 48 -19.39 -48.91 -8.20
CA PRO A 48 -19.67 -49.00 -6.76
C PRO A 48 -18.45 -48.71 -5.86
N VAL A 49 -17.22 -48.89 -6.34
CA VAL A 49 -16.00 -48.57 -5.57
C VAL A 49 -15.79 -47.06 -5.51
N PHE A 50 -16.07 -46.34 -6.61
CA PHE A 50 -16.04 -44.87 -6.62
C PHE A 50 -17.12 -44.28 -5.72
N GLN A 51 -18.37 -44.76 -5.81
CA GLN A 51 -19.45 -44.37 -4.89
C GLN A 51 -19.08 -44.63 -3.42
N LYS A 52 -18.48 -45.79 -3.13
CA LYS A 52 -18.01 -46.15 -1.79
C LYS A 52 -16.90 -45.21 -1.30
N GLY A 53 -15.90 -44.90 -2.12
CA GLY A 53 -14.81 -43.99 -1.76
C GLY A 53 -15.31 -42.57 -1.47
N VAL A 54 -16.26 -42.06 -2.28
CA VAL A 54 -16.95 -40.79 -2.00
C VAL A 54 -17.70 -40.87 -0.65
N LYS A 55 -18.48 -41.93 -0.41
CA LYS A 55 -19.21 -42.14 0.86
C LYS A 55 -18.27 -42.21 2.07
N GLU A 56 -17.15 -42.92 1.97
CA GLU A 56 -16.16 -43.05 3.05
C GLU A 56 -15.48 -41.70 3.35
N LYS A 57 -15.10 -40.92 2.33
CA LYS A 57 -14.53 -39.57 2.53
C LYS A 57 -15.55 -38.56 3.07
N THR A 58 -16.81 -38.64 2.62
CA THR A 58 -17.93 -37.86 3.20
C THR A 58 -18.13 -38.15 4.69
N ILE A 59 -18.06 -39.42 5.10
CA ILE A 59 -18.15 -39.82 6.51
C ILE A 59 -16.95 -39.31 7.33
N GLU A 60 -15.74 -39.33 6.77
CA GLU A 60 -14.55 -38.77 7.41
C GLU A 60 -14.69 -37.26 7.67
N ILE A 61 -15.11 -36.49 6.66
CA ILE A 61 -15.36 -35.04 6.76
C ILE A 61 -16.48 -34.73 7.77
N ASN A 62 -17.57 -35.50 7.77
CA ASN A 62 -18.66 -35.40 8.74
C ASN A 62 -18.15 -35.55 10.19
N ASN A 63 -17.29 -36.54 10.42
CA ASN A 63 -16.70 -36.79 11.74
C ASN A 63 -15.67 -35.72 12.16
N ALA A 64 -15.06 -35.00 11.21
CA ALA A 64 -14.23 -33.83 11.52
C ALA A 64 -15.11 -32.64 11.98
N TYR A 65 -16.16 -32.29 11.21
CA TYR A 65 -17.08 -31.22 11.59
C TYR A 65 -17.77 -31.47 12.94
N LYS A 66 -18.17 -32.72 13.23
CA LYS A 66 -18.72 -33.08 14.55
C LYS A 66 -17.76 -32.81 15.70
N LYS A 67 -16.47 -33.11 15.56
CA LYS A 67 -15.45 -32.79 16.57
C LYS A 67 -15.29 -31.28 16.77
N ILE A 68 -15.35 -30.48 15.70
CA ILE A 68 -15.27 -29.02 15.77
C ILE A 68 -16.51 -28.46 16.49
N ILE A 69 -17.71 -28.95 16.15
CA ILE A 69 -18.97 -28.59 16.82
C ILE A 69 -18.93 -28.96 18.31
N ASP A 70 -18.50 -30.16 18.66
CA ASP A 70 -18.37 -30.61 20.05
C ASP A 70 -17.28 -29.85 20.81
N PHE A 71 -16.19 -29.45 20.15
CA PHE A 71 -15.16 -28.57 20.73
C PHE A 71 -15.73 -27.18 21.04
N ILE A 72 -16.40 -26.54 20.09
CA ILE A 72 -17.07 -25.23 20.30
C ILE A 72 -18.13 -25.33 21.40
N LYS A 73 -18.86 -26.45 21.49
CA LYS A 73 -19.79 -26.73 22.60
C LYS A 73 -19.09 -27.02 23.93
N SER A 74 -17.85 -27.51 23.93
CA SER A 74 -17.05 -27.75 25.14
C SER A 74 -16.43 -26.47 25.71
N GLN A 75 -16.10 -25.49 24.86
CA GLN A 75 -15.72 -24.12 25.28
C GLN A 75 -16.88 -23.35 25.96
N ARG A 76 -18.07 -23.97 26.07
CA ARG A 76 -19.29 -23.38 26.63
C ARG A 76 -19.49 -23.66 28.13
N THR A 77 -18.49 -24.19 28.83
CA THR A 77 -18.58 -24.45 30.28
C THR A 77 -18.40 -23.18 31.11
N ASP A 78 -19.48 -22.83 31.82
CA ASP A 78 -19.47 -22.23 33.16
C ASP A 78 -19.16 -20.73 33.31
N ASP A 79 -19.91 -19.86 32.61
CA ASP A 79 -20.58 -18.73 33.30
C ASP A 79 -21.79 -18.15 32.54
N LEU A 80 -21.61 -17.83 31.25
CA LEU A 80 -22.47 -16.89 30.51
C LEU A 80 -23.96 -17.26 30.41
N SER A 81 -24.31 -18.55 30.48
CA SER A 81 -25.70 -19.03 30.39
C SER A 81 -26.60 -18.57 31.55
N ASN A 82 -26.01 -18.18 32.70
CA ASN A 82 -26.79 -17.75 33.87
C ASN A 82 -27.02 -16.23 33.92
N GLN A 83 -26.34 -15.43 33.09
CA GLN A 83 -26.43 -13.96 33.15
C GLN A 83 -27.45 -13.39 32.16
N ILE A 84 -27.59 -14.01 30.97
CA ILE A 84 -28.49 -13.55 29.89
C ILE A 84 -29.98 -13.85 30.19
N ALA A 85 -30.27 -14.76 31.13
CA ALA A 85 -31.64 -15.21 31.41
C ALA A 85 -32.55 -14.19 32.15
N ASP A 86 -31.97 -13.13 32.74
CA ASP A 86 -32.66 -12.17 33.62
C ASP A 86 -32.77 -10.73 33.05
N GLN A 87 -32.40 -10.49 31.78
CA GLN A 87 -32.53 -9.16 31.14
C GLN A 87 -33.40 -9.20 29.88
N GLU A 88 -34.46 -8.38 29.88
CA GLU A 88 -35.48 -8.28 28.81
C GLU A 88 -35.34 -6.96 28.02
N GLU A 89 -34.12 -6.40 27.94
CA GLU A 89 -33.79 -5.22 27.12
C GLU A 89 -32.71 -5.57 26.07
N VAL A 90 -32.72 -4.86 24.94
CA VAL A 90 -31.83 -5.13 23.80
C VAL A 90 -30.49 -4.41 23.99
N ASP A 91 -29.53 -5.11 24.62
CA ASP A 91 -28.15 -4.66 24.73
C ASP A 91 -27.33 -5.03 23.48
N ASP A 92 -26.98 -4.02 22.68
CA ASP A 92 -26.19 -4.15 21.45
C ASP A 92 -24.66 -4.18 21.73
N SER A 93 -24.27 -4.81 22.83
CA SER A 93 -22.86 -4.91 23.22
C SER A 93 -22.08 -5.88 22.32
N PRO A 94 -20.74 -5.74 22.22
CA PRO A 94 -19.90 -6.68 21.47
C PRO A 94 -20.05 -8.14 21.92
N GLN A 95 -20.46 -8.38 23.17
CA GLN A 95 -20.72 -9.73 23.69
C GLN A 95 -22.01 -10.34 23.10
N THR A 96 -23.10 -9.57 23.01
CA THR A 96 -24.34 -9.98 22.33
C THR A 96 -24.08 -10.26 20.85
N GLN A 97 -23.31 -9.39 20.17
CA GLN A 97 -22.95 -9.59 18.76
C GLN A 97 -22.03 -10.81 18.57
N ARG A 98 -21.04 -11.02 19.45
CA ARG A 98 -20.15 -12.21 19.45
C ARG A 98 -20.95 -13.50 19.66
N TYR A 99 -21.91 -13.50 20.60
CA TYR A 99 -22.81 -14.63 20.82
C TYR A 99 -23.69 -14.91 19.59
N GLY A 100 -24.24 -13.87 18.95
CA GLY A 100 -25.01 -14.00 17.71
C GLY A 100 -24.20 -14.59 16.55
N ARG A 101 -22.95 -14.11 16.35
CA ARG A 101 -22.03 -14.65 15.32
C ARG A 101 -21.67 -16.12 15.60
N LEU A 102 -21.36 -16.47 16.86
CA LEU A 102 -21.02 -17.84 17.25
C LEU A 102 -22.22 -18.79 17.08
N GLN A 103 -23.43 -18.37 17.48
CA GLN A 103 -24.66 -19.15 17.32
C GLN A 103 -25.03 -19.34 15.83
N ALA A 104 -24.74 -18.36 14.97
CA ALA A 104 -24.87 -18.48 13.52
C ALA A 104 -23.83 -19.46 12.94
N GLY A 105 -22.58 -19.42 13.42
CA GLY A 105 -21.53 -20.38 13.04
C GLY A 105 -21.89 -21.82 13.40
N ILE A 106 -22.33 -22.07 14.64
CA ILE A 106 -22.78 -23.40 15.10
C ILE A 106 -23.94 -23.90 14.23
N SER A 107 -24.97 -23.07 13.99
CA SER A 107 -26.12 -23.44 13.14
C SER A 107 -25.71 -23.84 11.72
N LYS A 108 -24.70 -23.16 11.13
CA LYS A 108 -24.17 -23.46 9.79
C LYS A 108 -23.39 -24.77 9.76
N LEU A 109 -22.54 -25.01 10.77
CA LEU A 109 -21.78 -26.27 10.89
C LEU A 109 -22.72 -27.46 11.15
N GLU A 110 -23.78 -27.27 11.93
CA GLU A 110 -24.82 -28.29 12.15
C GLU A 110 -25.61 -28.60 10.87
N ALA A 111 -25.95 -27.59 10.04
CA ALA A 111 -26.56 -27.80 8.73
C ALA A 111 -25.65 -28.59 7.77
N ALA A 112 -24.38 -28.18 7.64
CA ALA A 112 -23.39 -28.91 6.83
C ALA A 112 -23.18 -30.35 7.32
N THR A 113 -23.18 -30.55 8.64
CA THR A 113 -23.10 -31.88 9.26
C THR A 113 -24.31 -32.76 8.91
N SER A 114 -25.52 -32.18 8.87
CA SER A 114 -26.74 -32.89 8.52
C SER A 114 -26.76 -33.31 7.04
N MET A 115 -26.39 -32.41 6.12
CA MET A 115 -26.18 -32.73 4.69
C MET A 115 -25.19 -33.89 4.48
N LEU A 116 -24.07 -33.88 5.23
CA LEU A 116 -23.08 -34.95 5.17
C LEU A 116 -23.59 -36.26 5.83
N GLU A 117 -24.62 -36.21 6.67
CA GLU A 117 -25.28 -37.43 7.16
C GLU A 117 -26.30 -37.97 6.14
N GLU A 118 -27.07 -37.09 5.47
CA GLU A 118 -27.94 -37.45 4.34
C GLU A 118 -27.17 -38.25 3.28
N LEU A 119 -25.99 -37.78 2.90
CA LEU A 119 -25.09 -38.49 1.97
C LEU A 119 -24.55 -39.82 2.56
N ALA A 120 -24.34 -39.91 3.87
CA ALA A 120 -23.92 -41.15 4.53
C ALA A 120 -25.06 -42.19 4.67
N LYS A 121 -26.33 -41.74 4.70
CA LYS A 121 -27.54 -42.58 4.82
C LYS A 121 -27.93 -43.32 3.53
N ILE A 122 -27.16 -43.16 2.45
CA ILE A 122 -27.39 -43.86 1.16
C ILE A 122 -27.10 -45.37 1.31
N GLU A 123 -28.18 -46.17 1.37
CA GLU A 123 -28.23 -47.65 1.41
C GLU A 123 -29.27 -48.14 0.37
N GLU A 124 -29.13 -49.26 -0.34
CA GLU A 124 -27.97 -50.16 -0.58
C GLU A 124 -27.82 -50.34 -2.11
N LEU A 125 -26.62 -50.65 -2.60
CA LEU A 125 -26.47 -51.39 -3.86
C LEU A 125 -26.37 -52.89 -3.56
N PRO A 126 -26.92 -53.78 -4.41
CA PRO A 126 -26.84 -55.22 -4.20
C PRO A 126 -25.37 -55.68 -4.16
N GLY A 127 -25.08 -56.60 -3.25
CA GLY A 127 -23.72 -57.09 -3.02
C GLY A 127 -23.11 -57.74 -4.26
N ILE A 128 -21.82 -57.46 -4.51
CA ILE A 128 -21.06 -57.97 -5.66
C ILE A 128 -21.07 -59.51 -5.73
N GLU A 129 -21.29 -60.20 -4.60
CA GLU A 129 -21.45 -61.65 -4.52
C GLU A 129 -22.66 -62.20 -5.32
N GLU A 130 -23.70 -61.39 -5.60
CA GLU A 130 -24.85 -61.83 -6.41
C GLU A 130 -24.60 -61.72 -7.93
N LEU A 131 -23.61 -60.93 -8.37
CA LEU A 131 -23.17 -60.87 -9.78
C LEU A 131 -22.10 -61.91 -10.12
N ALA A 132 -21.40 -62.47 -9.12
CA ALA A 132 -20.44 -63.57 -9.28
C ALA A 132 -21.10 -64.97 -9.29
N GLY A 133 -22.42 -65.06 -9.06
CA GLY A 133 -23.14 -66.32 -8.82
C GLY A 133 -23.77 -67.01 -10.05
N MET A 134 -23.36 -66.67 -11.28
CA MET A 134 -23.97 -67.21 -12.51
C MET A 134 -23.00 -67.87 -13.50
N GLU A 135 -21.86 -68.40 -13.03
CA GLU A 135 -21.13 -69.46 -13.72
C GLU A 135 -21.10 -70.72 -12.84
N ASP A 136 -21.90 -71.74 -13.19
CA ASP A 136 -21.36 -73.09 -13.42
C ASP A 136 -22.36 -74.07 -14.06
N GLU A 137 -21.80 -74.97 -14.87
CA GLU A 137 -22.29 -76.29 -15.34
C GLU A 137 -23.80 -76.60 -15.38
N ASP A 138 -24.42 -76.64 -16.58
CA ASP A 138 -24.59 -77.92 -17.31
C ASP A 138 -25.15 -77.77 -18.75
N SER A 139 -24.37 -78.21 -19.76
CA SER A 139 -24.76 -78.90 -21.02
C SER A 139 -24.01 -78.45 -22.31
N VAL A 140 -23.79 -79.41 -23.22
CA VAL A 140 -22.85 -79.35 -24.34
C VAL A 140 -23.53 -79.05 -25.69
N GLY A 141 -23.04 -78.07 -26.48
CA GLY A 141 -23.66 -77.75 -27.78
C GLY A 141 -22.99 -76.74 -28.75
N GLN A 142 -21.74 -76.97 -29.17
CA GLN A 142 -21.09 -76.51 -30.44
C GLN A 142 -21.47 -75.16 -31.12
N GLN A 143 -20.51 -74.20 -31.12
CA GLN A 143 -20.20 -73.19 -32.19
C GLN A 143 -21.30 -72.16 -32.57
N GLU A 144 -21.01 -70.98 -33.14
CA GLU A 144 -19.82 -70.42 -33.83
C GLU A 144 -19.29 -69.10 -33.21
N ASP A 145 -18.21 -68.56 -33.77
CA ASP A 145 -17.37 -67.49 -33.21
C ASP A 145 -17.96 -66.05 -33.29
N VAL A 146 -17.66 -65.24 -32.27
CA VAL A 146 -17.49 -63.78 -32.40
C VAL A 146 -16.23 -63.36 -31.63
N SER A 147 -15.19 -62.94 -32.34
CA SER A 147 -13.94 -62.47 -31.76
C SER A 147 -13.98 -60.97 -31.46
N TYR A 148 -13.75 -60.59 -30.21
CA TYR A 148 -13.23 -59.26 -29.89
C TYR A 148 -11.70 -59.31 -30.10
N GLU A 149 -11.22 -58.76 -31.21
CA GLU A 149 -9.80 -58.42 -31.34
C GLU A 149 -9.49 -57.14 -30.53
N GLY A 150 -8.27 -57.02 -30.04
CA GLY A 150 -7.94 -56.07 -28.98
C GLY A 150 -7.65 -54.65 -29.45
N ASP A 151 -8.21 -53.69 -28.70
CA ASP A 151 -7.63 -52.38 -28.38
C ASP A 151 -8.22 -51.89 -27.03
N ASP A 152 -9.50 -52.17 -26.76
CA ASP A 152 -10.22 -51.76 -25.54
C ASP A 152 -9.57 -52.22 -24.23
N ILE A 153 -8.97 -53.41 -24.18
CA ILE A 153 -8.29 -53.92 -22.96
C ILE A 153 -6.97 -53.17 -22.72
N GLU A 154 -6.26 -52.77 -23.78
CA GLU A 154 -5.02 -52.00 -23.66
C GLU A 154 -5.33 -50.57 -23.21
N LEU A 155 -6.44 -49.99 -23.68
CA LEU A 155 -6.97 -48.70 -23.23
C LEU A 155 -7.45 -48.74 -21.77
N LEU A 156 -8.19 -49.79 -21.37
CA LEU A 156 -8.59 -49.97 -19.96
C LEU A 156 -7.38 -50.04 -19.04
N ARG A 157 -6.31 -50.75 -19.44
CA ARG A 157 -5.06 -50.81 -18.64
C ARG A 157 -4.26 -49.51 -18.66
N GLN A 158 -4.32 -48.72 -19.72
CA GLN A 158 -3.72 -47.37 -19.73
C GLN A 158 -4.48 -46.43 -18.79
N VAL A 159 -5.82 -46.51 -18.73
CA VAL A 159 -6.62 -45.80 -17.72
C VAL A 159 -6.29 -46.30 -16.30
N GLU A 160 -6.21 -47.62 -16.09
CA GLU A 160 -5.82 -48.25 -14.83
C GLU A 160 -4.43 -47.76 -14.35
N THR A 161 -3.45 -47.67 -15.26
CA THR A 161 -2.10 -47.19 -14.96
C THR A 161 -2.03 -45.70 -14.65
N ILE A 162 -2.84 -44.86 -15.32
CA ILE A 162 -2.93 -43.41 -15.05
C ILE A 162 -3.51 -43.16 -13.65
N TYR A 163 -4.53 -43.92 -13.26
CA TYR A 163 -5.19 -43.73 -11.95
C TYR A 163 -4.52 -44.45 -10.77
N GLU A 164 -3.61 -45.41 -10.99
CA GLU A 164 -2.72 -45.91 -9.92
C GLU A 164 -1.67 -44.86 -9.48
N GLU A 165 -1.30 -43.90 -10.34
CA GLU A 165 -0.44 -42.78 -9.96
C GLU A 165 -1.26 -41.64 -9.30
N ASP A 166 -2.36 -41.19 -9.90
CA ASP A 166 -3.17 -40.06 -9.38
C ASP A 166 -4.02 -40.40 -8.13
N ILE A 167 -4.31 -41.68 -7.85
CA ILE A 167 -5.03 -42.10 -6.63
C ILE A 167 -4.19 -43.12 -5.82
N SER A 168 -2.89 -42.85 -5.71
CA SER A 168 -2.01 -43.49 -4.72
C SER A 168 -2.53 -43.22 -3.30
N THR A 169 -3.23 -44.20 -2.72
CA THR A 169 -3.88 -44.14 -1.40
C THR A 169 -2.88 -44.26 -0.24
N LYS A 170 -1.82 -43.45 -0.28
CA LYS A 170 -0.71 -43.47 0.69
C LYS A 170 -0.44 -42.15 1.40
N ASP A 171 -0.68 -41.02 0.74
CA ASP A 171 -0.40 -39.69 1.27
C ASP A 171 -1.67 -38.82 1.33
N VAL A 172 -2.79 -39.44 1.72
CA VAL A 172 -3.95 -38.75 2.32
C VAL A 172 -4.21 -39.30 3.72
N VAL A 173 -3.13 -39.34 4.52
CA VAL A 173 -3.28 -39.06 5.95
C VAL A 173 -3.82 -37.64 6.03
N LEU A 174 -4.89 -37.40 6.80
CA LEU A 174 -5.30 -36.03 7.09
C LEU A 174 -4.13 -35.34 7.79
N ASP A 175 -3.57 -34.35 7.12
CA ASP A 175 -2.44 -33.59 7.60
C ASP A 175 -2.73 -33.02 9.01
N GLU A 176 -1.83 -33.32 9.93
CA GLU A 176 -1.93 -32.89 11.33
C GLU A 176 -1.71 -31.37 11.41
N GLU A 177 -0.97 -30.78 10.47
CA GLU A 177 -0.79 -29.33 10.32
C GLU A 177 -2.10 -28.67 9.86
N ALA A 178 -2.79 -29.19 8.84
CA ALA A 178 -4.12 -28.72 8.40
C ALA A 178 -5.22 -28.86 9.48
N TYR A 179 -5.27 -29.99 10.22
CA TYR A 179 -6.21 -30.16 11.34
C TYR A 179 -5.94 -29.16 12.47
N ASN A 180 -4.67 -28.90 12.78
CA ASN A 180 -4.27 -27.90 13.76
C ASN A 180 -4.45 -26.46 13.24
N THR A 181 -4.34 -26.21 11.93
CA THR A 181 -4.56 -24.89 11.31
C THR A 181 -6.03 -24.47 11.43
N VAL A 182 -6.98 -25.37 11.19
CA VAL A 182 -8.40 -25.10 11.44
C VAL A 182 -8.70 -24.93 12.93
N LEU A 183 -7.93 -25.58 13.82
CA LEU A 183 -8.03 -25.33 15.27
C LEU A 183 -7.45 -23.96 15.66
N ASP A 184 -6.34 -23.50 15.06
CA ASP A 184 -5.73 -22.20 15.33
C ASP A 184 -6.52 -21.03 14.69
N GLU A 185 -7.14 -21.20 13.51
CA GLU A 185 -8.11 -20.22 12.99
C GLU A 185 -9.38 -20.15 13.86
N VAL A 186 -9.91 -21.28 14.32
CA VAL A 186 -11.03 -21.29 15.29
C VAL A 186 -10.61 -20.72 16.66
N ALA A 187 -9.36 -20.92 17.08
CA ALA A 187 -8.83 -20.36 18.33
C ALA A 187 -8.62 -18.84 18.23
N THR A 188 -8.10 -18.32 17.11
CA THR A 188 -7.95 -16.87 16.90
C THR A 188 -9.31 -16.17 16.78
N ILE A 189 -10.29 -16.77 16.10
CA ILE A 189 -11.70 -16.30 16.12
C ILE A 189 -12.31 -16.29 17.55
N LEU A 190 -11.73 -17.07 18.48
CA LEU A 190 -12.11 -17.10 19.90
C LEU A 190 -11.19 -16.27 20.82
N VAL A 191 -10.07 -15.72 20.32
CA VAL A 191 -9.06 -14.99 21.10
C VAL A 191 -8.74 -13.66 20.43
N ASP A 192 -9.75 -12.79 20.43
CA ASP A 192 -9.55 -11.34 20.60
C ASP A 192 -10.12 -10.93 21.97
N ASP A 193 -9.44 -9.98 22.60
CA ASP A 193 -9.61 -9.49 23.99
C ASP A 193 -9.49 -10.56 25.10
N VAL A 194 -8.25 -10.95 25.39
CA VAL A 194 -7.83 -11.35 26.74
C VAL A 194 -6.91 -10.25 27.31
N PRO A 195 -7.31 -9.52 28.37
CA PRO A 195 -6.41 -8.56 29.03
C PRO A 195 -5.27 -9.31 29.75
N GLU A 196 -4.09 -8.69 29.85
CA GLU A 196 -2.88 -9.32 30.42
C GLU A 196 -3.12 -10.00 31.77
N ILE A 197 -2.94 -11.33 31.83
CA ILE A 197 -2.82 -12.07 33.09
C ILE A 197 -1.53 -12.91 33.07
N GLN A 198 -0.78 -12.76 34.16
CA GLN A 198 0.54 -13.32 34.40
C GLN A 198 0.56 -14.86 34.29
N GLN A 199 1.60 -15.40 33.64
CA GLN A 199 2.06 -16.77 33.92
C GLN A 199 3.33 -16.76 34.77
N VAL A 200 3.50 -17.83 35.57
CA VAL A 200 4.45 -17.87 36.69
C VAL A 200 5.52 -18.92 36.47
N ASP A 201 6.78 -18.45 36.43
CA ASP A 201 8.04 -19.14 36.74
C ASP A 201 8.29 -20.54 36.15
N THR A 202 9.12 -20.59 35.10
CA THR A 202 10.07 -21.71 34.89
C THR A 202 11.49 -21.22 34.55
N GLY A 203 12.19 -20.70 35.56
CA GLY A 203 13.59 -21.06 35.82
C GLY A 203 14.75 -20.67 34.86
N MET A 204 15.59 -19.76 35.38
CA MET A 204 17.07 -19.70 35.26
C MET A 204 17.79 -19.01 34.08
N GLN A 205 18.25 -17.80 34.42
CA GLN A 205 19.59 -17.20 34.14
C GLN A 205 19.84 -16.61 32.72
N ALA A 206 20.55 -15.48 32.58
CA ALA A 206 21.39 -14.76 33.56
C ALA A 206 21.21 -13.22 33.53
N GLU A 207 21.60 -12.58 34.66
CA GLU A 207 22.38 -11.32 34.80
C GLU A 207 22.21 -10.19 33.73
N ASP A 208 21.97 -8.91 34.07
CA ASP A 208 21.92 -8.28 35.40
C ASP A 208 21.14 -6.92 35.43
N ILE A 209 20.82 -6.44 36.63
CA ILE A 209 20.32 -5.10 37.04
C ILE A 209 20.82 -3.90 36.19
N SER A 210 20.11 -2.77 36.00
CA SER A 210 19.39 -1.90 36.98
C SER A 210 18.66 -0.73 36.22
N SER A 211 17.78 0.16 36.73
CA SER A 211 17.11 0.36 38.05
C SER A 211 16.01 1.46 37.96
N THR A 212 15.05 1.47 38.92
CA THR A 212 14.51 2.67 39.65
C THR A 212 13.91 3.87 38.88
N GLN A 213 12.75 4.49 39.21
CA GLN A 213 11.57 4.24 40.08
C GLN A 213 10.46 5.28 39.69
N VAL A 214 9.15 4.98 39.76
CA VAL A 214 8.17 5.41 40.81
C VAL A 214 8.15 6.94 41.07
N ASP A 215 7.01 7.67 40.98
CA ASP A 215 5.83 7.52 41.86
C ASP A 215 4.46 8.02 41.29
N TYR A 216 3.40 7.82 42.07
CA TYR A 216 1.95 8.06 41.85
C TYR A 216 1.57 9.58 41.72
N ILE A 217 0.33 10.03 41.41
CA ILE A 217 -0.97 9.92 42.15
C ILE A 217 -2.18 10.34 41.29
N VAL A 218 -3.33 9.66 41.49
CA VAL A 218 -4.68 9.94 40.92
C VAL A 218 -5.42 11.08 41.65
N ARG A 219 -6.20 11.90 40.92
CA ARG A 219 -7.45 12.55 41.42
C ARG A 219 -8.50 12.77 40.32
N GLU A 220 -9.75 12.52 40.69
CA GLU A 220 -10.96 13.04 40.05
C GLU A 220 -11.40 14.33 40.77
N ASP A 221 -12.09 15.26 40.08
CA ASP A 221 -13.37 15.86 40.51
C ASP A 221 -13.91 16.93 39.52
N ASP A 222 -15.22 17.20 39.61
CA ASP A 222 -16.05 18.09 38.77
C ASP A 222 -15.60 19.56 38.63
N GLY A 223 -16.02 20.23 37.53
CA GLY A 223 -16.28 21.69 37.58
C GLY A 223 -16.23 22.53 36.29
N MET A 224 -17.37 22.66 35.59
CA MET A 224 -17.73 23.92 34.87
C MET A 224 -18.45 24.88 35.86
N PRO A 225 -18.64 26.21 35.60
CA PRO A 225 -18.70 26.90 34.28
C PRO A 225 -18.09 28.34 34.17
N GLN A 226 -18.04 28.87 32.92
CA GLN A 226 -18.08 30.33 32.56
C GLN A 226 -16.89 31.22 33.03
N GLN A 227 -16.55 32.41 32.51
CA GLN A 227 -17.08 33.42 31.54
C GLN A 227 -15.87 34.35 31.14
N GLU A 228 -15.80 35.25 30.13
CA GLU A 228 -16.70 35.77 29.07
C GLU A 228 -15.87 36.51 27.97
N GLU A 229 -16.25 36.43 26.68
CA GLU A 229 -15.95 37.39 25.57
C GLU A 229 -14.46 37.62 25.11
N VAL A 230 -14.11 38.24 23.96
CA VAL A 230 -14.64 39.44 23.24
C VAL A 230 -14.52 39.38 21.69
N ILE A 231 -15.66 39.55 21.01
CA ILE A 231 -15.92 40.09 19.64
C ILE A 231 -15.27 39.44 18.39
N ALA A 232 -16.15 38.96 17.50
CA ALA A 232 -16.02 39.01 16.03
C ALA A 232 -17.36 39.48 15.42
N ALA A 233 -17.36 40.23 14.30
CA ALA A 233 -18.58 40.72 13.64
C ALA A 233 -18.32 41.26 12.20
N VAL A 234 -19.41 41.47 11.42
CA VAL A 234 -19.48 42.26 10.15
C VAL A 234 -18.81 41.57 8.93
N MET A 235 -19.48 41.07 7.88
CA MET A 235 -20.90 40.99 7.40
C MET A 235 -21.08 39.67 6.60
N GLY A 236 -22.25 39.16 6.17
CA GLY A 236 -23.65 39.58 6.33
C GLY A 236 -24.52 39.06 5.16
N ASP A 237 -25.73 38.56 5.43
CA ASP A 237 -26.54 37.79 4.46
C ASP A 237 -27.19 38.60 3.32
N VAL A 238 -27.28 37.98 2.13
CA VAL A 238 -28.35 38.22 1.14
C VAL A 238 -28.77 36.90 0.50
N THR A 239 -30.04 36.53 0.62
CA THR A 239 -30.66 35.36 -0.03
C THR A 239 -31.14 35.68 -1.44
N LEU A 240 -31.16 34.70 -2.35
CA LEU A 240 -31.86 34.79 -3.65
C LEU A 240 -32.73 33.54 -3.90
N GLU A 241 -33.81 33.74 -4.66
CA GLU A 241 -34.89 32.78 -4.93
C GLU A 241 -34.72 32.03 -6.27
N ASP A 242 -35.58 31.05 -6.52
CA ASP A 242 -35.58 30.17 -7.69
C ASP A 242 -35.70 30.92 -9.04
N ILE A 243 -34.90 30.51 -10.03
CA ILE A 243 -35.17 30.75 -11.46
C ILE A 243 -34.91 29.45 -12.24
N ALA A 244 -35.88 29.06 -13.09
CA ALA A 244 -35.80 27.89 -13.97
C ALA A 244 -35.14 28.24 -15.33
N PRO A 245 -34.56 27.28 -16.06
CA PRO A 245 -33.80 27.55 -17.28
C PRO A 245 -34.70 27.84 -18.51
N GLU A 246 -34.18 28.62 -19.46
CA GLU A 246 -34.70 28.76 -20.82
C GLU A 246 -33.62 28.37 -21.85
N ASP A 247 -34.04 27.82 -22.99
CA ASP A 247 -33.16 27.24 -24.01
C ASP A 247 -32.36 28.27 -24.82
N ILE A 248 -31.07 28.00 -25.05
CA ILE A 248 -30.32 28.46 -26.23
C ILE A 248 -29.58 27.26 -26.81
N ALA A 249 -29.67 27.07 -28.13
CA ALA A 249 -29.06 25.97 -28.86
C ALA A 249 -28.29 26.48 -30.09
N LEU A 250 -27.36 25.65 -30.58
CA LEU A 250 -26.43 25.91 -31.70
C LEU A 250 -25.29 26.89 -31.32
N GLU A 251 -24.12 26.84 -31.95
CA GLU A 251 -23.77 26.23 -33.24
C GLU A 251 -22.39 25.54 -33.22
N GLU A 252 -22.18 24.54 -34.09
CA GLU A 252 -20.89 23.84 -34.24
C GLU A 252 -19.89 24.68 -35.03
N VAL A 253 -18.63 24.74 -34.58
CA VAL A 253 -17.50 25.19 -35.41
C VAL A 253 -16.30 24.26 -35.17
N ALA A 254 -15.83 23.60 -36.22
CA ALA A 254 -14.62 22.79 -36.19
C ALA A 254 -13.36 23.67 -36.33
N PRO A 255 -12.22 23.28 -35.73
CA PRO A 255 -10.96 24.01 -35.89
C PRO A 255 -10.33 23.78 -37.27
N GLU A 256 -9.67 24.81 -37.82
CA GLU A 256 -8.74 24.68 -38.96
C GLU A 256 -7.29 24.86 -38.46
N ASP A 257 -6.38 24.00 -38.93
CA ASP A 257 -4.96 24.03 -38.58
C ASP A 257 -4.23 25.23 -39.20
N ILE A 258 -3.49 26.00 -38.38
CA ILE A 258 -2.40 26.87 -38.84
C ILE A 258 -1.17 26.67 -37.96
N ALA A 259 -0.07 26.23 -38.59
CA ALA A 259 1.26 26.09 -38.00
C ALA A 259 2.04 27.43 -38.08
N PRO A 260 3.11 27.63 -37.30
CA PRO A 260 3.63 28.98 -36.99
C PRO A 260 4.53 29.59 -38.08
N GLU A 261 4.64 30.92 -38.05
CA GLU A 261 5.69 31.70 -38.74
C GLU A 261 6.54 32.47 -37.71
N ASP A 262 7.85 32.52 -37.92
CA ASP A 262 8.81 33.25 -37.06
C ASP A 262 8.72 34.77 -37.25
N ILE A 263 8.68 35.53 -36.15
CA ILE A 263 8.96 36.98 -36.15
C ILE A 263 9.95 37.30 -35.02
N ALA A 264 11.11 37.85 -35.39
CA ALA A 264 12.10 38.40 -34.46
C ALA A 264 11.67 39.81 -33.98
N PRO A 265 12.08 40.25 -32.78
CA PRO A 265 11.57 41.49 -32.19
C PRO A 265 12.06 42.76 -32.92
N GLU A 266 11.19 43.78 -32.99
CA GLU A 266 11.54 45.14 -33.40
C GLU A 266 11.90 46.01 -32.19
N ASP A 267 12.96 46.81 -32.30
CA ASP A 267 13.33 47.81 -31.28
C ASP A 267 12.32 48.98 -31.22
N VAL A 268 11.75 49.24 -30.05
CA VAL A 268 11.04 50.49 -29.76
C VAL A 268 11.59 51.09 -28.47
N ALA A 269 12.23 52.25 -28.59
CA ALA A 269 12.76 53.04 -27.48
C ALA A 269 11.77 54.16 -27.05
N LEU A 270 12.20 54.98 -26.08
CA LEU A 270 11.44 55.98 -25.30
C LEU A 270 10.70 55.35 -24.09
N GLU A 271 10.60 55.98 -22.93
CA GLU A 271 11.03 57.34 -22.53
C GLU A 271 11.51 57.35 -21.06
N GLU A 272 12.59 58.07 -20.73
CA GLU A 272 13.07 58.18 -19.33
C GLU A 272 12.26 59.20 -18.52
N VAL A 273 11.82 58.82 -17.31
CA VAL A 273 11.21 59.74 -16.34
C VAL A 273 11.75 59.45 -14.94
N ALA A 274 12.64 60.30 -14.43
CA ALA A 274 13.21 60.18 -13.09
C ALA A 274 12.36 60.91 -12.03
N PRO A 275 12.16 60.34 -10.83
CA PRO A 275 11.71 61.07 -9.63
C PRO A 275 12.88 61.77 -8.91
N GLU A 276 12.57 62.77 -8.08
CA GLU A 276 13.53 63.75 -7.54
C GLU A 276 14.13 63.37 -6.16
N ASP A 277 15.24 64.03 -5.81
CA ASP A 277 16.06 63.77 -4.61
C ASP A 277 15.41 64.14 -3.26
N ILE A 278 15.73 63.36 -2.21
CA ILE A 278 15.85 63.86 -0.83
C ILE A 278 17.11 63.27 -0.21
N ALA A 279 18.07 64.12 0.17
CA ALA A 279 19.33 63.74 0.81
C ALA A 279 19.53 64.46 2.17
N PRO A 280 20.15 63.82 3.18
CA PRO A 280 20.57 64.47 4.42
C PRO A 280 22.10 64.61 4.56
N GLU A 281 22.59 65.83 4.30
CA GLU A 281 23.73 66.53 4.94
C GLU A 281 24.98 65.74 5.39
N ASP A 282 26.06 65.83 4.60
CA ASP A 282 27.44 65.55 5.05
C ASP A 282 27.98 66.60 6.04
N ILE A 283 28.81 66.16 7.01
CA ILE A 283 29.74 67.02 7.76
C ILE A 283 31.14 66.40 7.74
N ALA A 284 32.04 66.95 6.93
CA ALA A 284 33.45 66.56 6.87
C ALA A 284 34.35 67.52 7.68
N PRO A 285 35.44 67.02 8.29
CA PRO A 285 36.54 67.86 8.79
C PRO A 285 37.88 67.61 8.03
N GLU A 286 38.23 68.59 7.21
CA GLU A 286 39.58 69.05 6.78
C GLU A 286 40.81 68.10 6.87
N ASP A 287 41.42 67.83 5.72
CA ASP A 287 42.77 67.23 5.60
C ASP A 287 43.88 68.10 6.21
N VAL A 288 44.82 67.46 6.92
CA VAL A 288 46.18 68.02 7.16
C VAL A 288 47.21 66.94 6.82
N ALA A 289 47.83 67.07 5.66
CA ALA A 289 48.83 66.13 5.17
C ALA A 289 50.18 66.24 5.91
N LEU A 290 50.90 65.12 5.97
CA LEU A 290 52.33 65.06 6.30
C LEU A 290 53.09 64.35 5.17
N GLU A 291 54.32 64.81 4.90
CA GLU A 291 55.25 64.15 3.98
C GLU A 291 55.90 62.95 4.67
N GLU A 292 55.94 61.80 4.00
CA GLU A 292 56.91 60.74 4.31
C GLU A 292 57.92 60.57 3.18
N VAL A 293 59.17 60.30 3.54
CA VAL A 293 60.32 60.23 2.63
C VAL A 293 60.98 58.87 2.78
N ALA A 294 60.88 58.03 1.76
CA ALA A 294 61.43 56.68 1.76
C ALA A 294 62.98 56.64 1.70
N PRO A 295 63.58 55.56 2.23
CA PRO A 295 64.86 55.07 1.72
C PRO A 295 64.87 53.55 1.43
N GLU A 296 64.97 53.25 0.12
CA GLU A 296 65.77 52.20 -0.57
C GLU A 296 66.06 50.81 0.05
N ASP A 297 65.94 49.78 -0.79
CA ASP A 297 66.13 48.35 -0.49
C ASP A 297 67.59 47.90 -0.23
N ILE A 298 67.76 46.87 0.61
CA ILE A 298 68.81 45.84 0.44
C ILE A 298 68.25 44.46 0.84
N ALA A 299 68.18 43.52 -0.11
CA ALA A 299 68.00 42.07 0.13
C ALA A 299 69.36 41.35 0.21
N PRO A 300 69.44 40.10 0.72
CA PRO A 300 69.41 38.96 -0.23
C PRO A 300 68.88 37.59 0.26
N GLU A 301 68.47 36.77 -0.72
CA GLU A 301 68.67 35.30 -0.86
C GLU A 301 68.10 34.28 0.15
N ASP A 302 66.99 33.66 -0.26
CA ASP A 302 66.75 32.21 -0.41
C ASP A 302 67.31 31.18 0.60
N SER A 303 66.40 30.41 1.23
CA SER A 303 66.41 28.93 1.08
C SER A 303 65.11 28.26 1.59
N ALA A 304 64.43 27.56 0.68
CA ALA A 304 63.42 26.52 0.94
C ALA A 304 64.07 25.12 0.65
N PRO A 305 63.41 23.93 0.83
CA PRO A 305 61.95 23.68 0.97
C PRO A 305 61.51 22.53 1.93
N GLN A 306 60.17 22.33 2.06
CA GLN A 306 59.41 21.02 2.08
C GLN A 306 59.78 19.91 3.14
N GLU A 307 58.94 18.99 3.66
CA GLU A 307 57.49 18.59 3.64
C GLU A 307 57.14 18.16 5.12
N ASP A 308 55.94 17.81 5.61
CA ASP A 308 54.59 17.46 5.10
C ASP A 308 53.53 17.68 6.24
N ASP A 309 52.21 17.47 5.99
CA ASP A 309 51.09 17.70 6.93
C ASP A 309 51.01 16.81 8.19
N SER A 310 50.34 17.28 9.26
CA SER A 310 49.31 16.48 10.00
C SER A 310 48.49 17.29 11.05
N ILE A 311 47.19 16.96 11.15
CA ILE A 311 46.17 17.63 11.99
C ILE A 311 46.03 16.95 13.37
N VAL A 312 46.21 17.75 14.43
CA VAL A 312 45.42 17.82 15.70
C VAL A 312 45.75 19.19 16.32
N GLY A 313 44.94 19.85 17.13
CA GLY A 313 43.65 19.55 17.77
C GLY A 313 43.40 20.68 18.78
N GLU A 314 42.15 20.99 19.11
CA GLU A 314 41.82 22.04 20.10
C GLU A 314 42.13 21.55 21.52
N ASP A 315 42.73 22.40 22.37
CA ASP A 315 42.71 22.27 23.83
C ASP A 315 43.05 23.63 24.50
N ASP A 316 42.22 24.01 25.49
CA ASP A 316 42.37 25.01 26.57
C ASP A 316 43.05 26.39 26.34
N TYR A 317 42.22 27.44 26.41
CA TYR A 317 42.65 28.82 26.70
C TYR A 317 42.96 29.01 28.19
N ASP A 318 44.25 29.14 28.54
CA ASP A 318 44.70 29.29 29.92
C ASP A 318 44.27 30.64 30.54
N THR A 319 43.56 30.59 31.67
CA THR A 319 42.85 31.76 32.24
C THR A 319 43.74 32.58 33.18
N TYR A 320 44.03 33.83 32.81
CA TYR A 320 44.80 34.77 33.64
C TYR A 320 44.06 35.20 34.92
N SER A 321 44.22 34.43 36.01
CA SER A 321 43.76 34.82 37.36
C SER A 321 44.88 35.48 38.17
N SER A 322 44.78 36.79 38.40
CA SER A 322 45.80 37.58 39.12
C SER A 322 45.64 37.53 40.65
N GLY A 323 46.04 36.40 41.25
CA GLY A 323 46.06 36.22 42.70
C GLY A 323 47.18 37.02 43.40
N LEU A 324 46.81 37.83 44.40
CA LEU A 324 47.74 38.44 45.36
C LEU A 324 47.95 37.50 46.56
N GLY A 325 49.19 37.16 46.92
CA GLY A 325 49.45 36.34 48.11
C GLY A 325 50.91 35.93 48.41
N ASP A 326 51.62 36.80 49.13
CA ASP A 326 52.72 36.50 50.08
C ASP A 326 54.05 35.86 49.59
N GLU A 327 54.97 35.67 50.55
CA GLU A 327 56.44 35.69 50.39
C GLU A 327 57.10 34.30 50.34
N ASP A 328 58.18 34.14 49.57
CA ASP A 328 59.36 33.35 49.98
C ASP A 328 60.67 33.87 49.34
N GLN A 329 61.82 33.39 49.81
CA GLN A 329 63.15 33.97 49.55
C GLN A 329 64.06 33.13 48.64
N SER A 330 64.89 33.85 47.87
CA SER A 330 66.10 33.37 47.17
C SER A 330 65.85 32.50 45.92
N SER A 331 66.80 32.38 44.99
CA SER A 331 68.21 32.77 45.00
C SER A 331 68.68 33.37 43.67
N ALA A 332 69.83 34.06 43.68
CA ALA A 332 70.24 34.94 42.59
C ALA A 332 71.28 34.34 41.62
N GLN A 333 71.21 34.75 40.36
CA GLN A 333 72.38 34.98 39.51
C GLN A 333 72.38 36.44 39.04
N GLY A 334 73.56 37.07 39.03
CA GLY A 334 73.66 38.53 39.10
C GLY A 334 73.81 39.23 37.74
N VAL A 335 72.93 40.21 37.50
CA VAL A 335 73.19 41.35 36.60
C VAL A 335 73.70 42.53 37.43
N LEU A 336 74.49 43.42 36.84
CA LEU A 336 75.00 44.63 37.50
C LEU A 336 73.86 45.61 37.81
N ALA A 337 73.55 45.79 39.09
CA ALA A 337 72.55 46.76 39.54
C ALA A 337 72.97 48.20 39.18
N ILE A 338 72.08 48.91 38.49
CA ILE A 338 72.20 50.35 38.25
C ILE A 338 71.74 51.06 39.54
N PRO A 339 72.43 52.11 40.03
CA PRO A 339 71.93 52.88 41.16
C PRO A 339 70.79 53.81 40.71
N ASP A 340 69.74 53.96 41.53
CA ASP A 340 68.65 54.92 41.27
C ASP A 340 69.21 56.32 40.97
N THR A 341 68.86 56.91 39.83
CA THR A 341 69.27 58.28 39.46
C THR A 341 68.08 59.17 39.20
N TYR A 342 68.19 60.46 39.56
CA TYR A 342 67.18 61.46 39.27
C TYR A 342 67.79 62.77 38.79
N VAL A 343 67.33 63.23 37.62
CA VAL A 343 67.75 64.47 36.97
C VAL A 343 66.50 65.32 36.72
N GLY A 344 66.22 66.24 37.64
CA GLY A 344 65.00 67.04 37.63
C GLY A 344 64.95 68.09 38.73
N GLN A 345 63.78 68.66 38.95
CA GLN A 345 63.58 69.68 39.99
C GLN A 345 63.32 69.02 41.36
N TRP A 346 63.79 69.67 42.42
CA TRP A 346 63.68 69.16 43.80
C TRP A 346 62.92 70.14 44.68
N ARG A 347 62.04 69.63 45.54
CA ARG A 347 61.32 70.41 46.54
C ARG A 347 61.29 69.65 47.86
N ASN A 348 61.73 70.29 48.94
CA ASN A 348 61.75 69.73 50.29
C ASN A 348 62.42 68.33 50.39
N GLY A 349 63.46 68.09 49.60
CA GLY A 349 64.18 66.80 49.55
C GLY A 349 63.49 65.69 48.74
N LYS A 350 62.46 66.03 47.96
CA LYS A 350 61.74 65.09 47.07
C LYS A 350 61.70 65.58 45.62
N TYR A 351 61.45 64.65 44.70
CA TYR A 351 61.18 64.92 43.28
C TYR A 351 59.97 65.86 43.12
N ASN A 352 60.06 66.82 42.18
CA ASN A 352 59.01 67.80 41.88
C ASN A 352 59.19 68.32 40.44
N GLY A 353 58.16 68.94 39.85
CA GLY A 353 58.27 69.56 38.53
C GLY A 353 58.60 68.54 37.43
N GLN A 354 59.29 68.96 36.38
CA GLN A 354 59.78 68.04 35.34
C GLN A 354 61.08 67.35 35.78
N GLY A 355 61.21 66.05 35.50
CA GLY A 355 62.45 65.30 35.75
C GLY A 355 62.46 63.88 35.20
N THR A 356 63.67 63.41 34.86
CA THR A 356 63.97 62.02 34.53
C THR A 356 64.35 61.25 35.79
N HIS A 357 63.78 60.07 35.99
CA HIS A 357 64.20 59.08 36.97
C HIS A 357 64.59 57.80 36.23
N THR A 358 65.72 57.19 36.59
CA THR A 358 66.02 55.81 36.24
C THR A 358 66.08 54.99 37.52
N ASP A 359 65.19 54.01 37.62
CA ASP A 359 65.06 53.04 38.71
C ASP A 359 66.16 51.95 38.60
N HIS A 360 66.46 51.25 39.70
CA HIS A 360 67.56 50.27 39.77
C HIS A 360 67.45 49.05 38.85
N ASP A 361 66.27 48.76 38.33
CA ASP A 361 66.01 47.71 37.33
C ASP A 361 66.37 48.15 35.90
N GLY A 362 66.54 49.46 35.67
CA GLY A 362 66.75 50.09 34.37
C GLY A 362 65.51 50.84 33.84
N SER A 363 64.34 50.70 34.47
CA SER A 363 63.14 51.44 34.12
C SER A 363 63.42 52.95 34.18
N THR A 364 62.99 53.71 33.18
CA THR A 364 63.28 55.15 33.06
C THR A 364 62.01 55.94 32.78
N TYR A 365 61.57 56.73 33.77
CA TYR A 365 60.47 57.69 33.68
C TYR A 365 60.98 59.09 33.31
N VAL A 366 60.30 59.76 32.39
CA VAL A 366 60.52 61.17 32.02
C VAL A 366 59.18 61.91 32.09
N GLY A 367 59.03 62.82 33.05
CA GLY A 367 57.79 63.57 33.16
C GLY A 367 57.63 64.37 34.45
N GLN A 368 56.36 64.62 34.79
CA GLN A 368 55.96 65.46 35.90
C GLN A 368 55.92 64.72 37.26
N TRP A 369 56.46 65.39 38.27
CA TRP A 369 56.58 64.92 39.64
C TRP A 369 55.90 65.88 40.63
N ARG A 370 55.25 65.32 41.66
CA ARG A 370 54.80 66.07 42.84
C ARG A 370 55.10 65.28 44.10
N ASP A 371 55.86 65.91 44.99
CA ASP A 371 56.13 65.49 46.37
C ASP A 371 56.61 64.03 46.49
N GLY A 372 57.45 63.63 45.52
CA GLY A 372 58.06 62.30 45.39
C GLY A 372 57.30 61.32 44.51
N LYS A 373 56.13 61.68 43.97
CA LYS A 373 55.29 60.80 43.13
C LYS A 373 55.18 61.28 41.68
N ARG A 374 55.08 60.35 40.72
CA ARG A 374 54.74 60.61 39.30
C ARG A 374 53.30 61.15 39.22
N ARG A 375 53.08 62.27 38.53
CA ARG A 375 51.78 62.95 38.42
C ARG A 375 51.67 63.86 37.20
N GLY A 376 50.55 63.80 36.47
CA GLY A 376 50.35 64.56 35.23
C GLY A 376 51.02 63.85 34.05
N GLN A 377 51.22 64.56 32.94
CA GLN A 377 51.79 63.98 31.73
C GLN A 377 53.25 63.53 31.92
N GLY A 378 53.55 62.29 31.52
CA GLY A 378 54.89 61.69 31.54
C GLY A 378 54.98 60.34 30.83
N SER A 379 56.18 60.02 30.35
CA SER A 379 56.53 58.77 29.68
C SER A 379 57.36 57.87 30.59
N VAL A 380 57.28 56.55 30.43
CA VAL A 380 58.20 55.58 31.02
C VAL A 380 58.55 54.50 30.00
N ASN A 381 59.82 54.09 29.97
CA ASN A 381 60.25 52.83 29.39
C ASN A 381 60.59 51.90 30.56
N PHE A 382 59.87 50.80 30.71
CA PHE A 382 60.09 49.80 31.75
C PHE A 382 61.27 48.90 31.39
N ALA A 383 61.93 48.31 32.39
CA ALA A 383 63.07 47.40 32.21
C ALA A 383 62.70 46.11 31.43
N ASP A 384 61.43 45.72 31.41
CA ASP A 384 60.89 44.62 30.60
C ASP A 384 60.62 45.00 29.13
N GLY A 385 60.89 46.25 28.73
CA GLY A 385 60.71 46.76 27.37
C GLY A 385 59.33 47.34 27.08
N ARG A 386 58.35 47.26 28.00
CA ARG A 386 57.09 48.00 27.86
C ARG A 386 57.35 49.51 27.90
N ARG A 387 56.53 50.29 27.21
CA ARG A 387 56.50 51.76 27.26
C ARG A 387 55.10 52.23 27.63
N TYR A 388 55.00 53.31 28.39
CA TYR A 388 53.73 54.01 28.63
C TYR A 388 53.92 55.52 28.53
N GLU A 389 53.04 56.21 27.81
CA GLU A 389 53.05 57.67 27.67
C GLU A 389 51.65 58.23 27.93
N GLY A 390 51.49 59.09 28.95
CA GLY A 390 50.19 59.67 29.26
C GLY A 390 50.09 60.28 30.65
N GLU A 391 48.87 60.33 31.18
CA GLU A 391 48.59 60.89 32.50
C GLU A 391 48.90 59.95 33.66
N TRP A 392 49.52 60.52 34.70
CA TRP A 392 49.83 59.84 35.95
C TRP A 392 49.08 60.42 37.15
N ARG A 393 48.67 59.56 38.07
CA ARG A 393 48.09 59.91 39.37
C ARG A 393 48.75 59.11 40.49
N ASP A 394 49.57 59.80 41.28
CA ASP A 394 50.19 59.28 42.51
C ASP A 394 50.95 57.95 42.32
N ASP A 395 51.81 57.91 41.29
CA ASP A 395 52.63 56.78 40.82
C ASP A 395 51.95 55.73 39.92
N LYS A 396 50.67 55.89 39.61
CA LYS A 396 49.93 55.01 38.68
C LYS A 396 49.57 55.72 37.36
N PRO A 397 49.59 55.04 36.20
CA PRO A 397 48.91 55.50 34.98
C PRO A 397 47.40 55.71 35.25
N SER A 398 46.86 56.86 34.87
CA SER A 398 45.45 57.24 35.15
C SER A 398 45.05 58.51 34.39
N GLY A 399 43.97 58.44 33.62
CA GLY A 399 43.62 59.44 32.59
C GLY A 399 43.88 58.85 31.20
N HIS A 400 44.02 59.70 30.17
CA HIS A 400 44.34 59.21 28.83
C HIS A 400 45.83 58.85 28.71
N GLY A 401 46.16 57.79 27.97
CA GLY A 401 47.53 57.44 27.62
C GLY A 401 47.66 56.25 26.67
N VAL A 402 48.91 55.99 26.26
CA VAL A 402 49.30 54.95 25.32
C VAL A 402 50.27 53.98 25.98
N TYR A 403 49.96 52.67 25.99
CA TYR A 403 50.92 51.61 26.22
C TYR A 403 51.49 51.10 24.87
N THR A 404 52.74 50.67 24.88
CA THR A 404 53.36 49.85 23.83
C THR A 404 54.11 48.69 24.50
N PHE A 405 53.96 47.47 24.01
CA PHE A 405 54.53 46.26 24.61
C PHE A 405 55.63 45.66 23.72
N PRO A 406 56.57 44.84 24.28
CA PRO A 406 57.71 44.30 23.52
C PRO A 406 57.36 43.41 22.32
N ASN A 407 56.17 42.82 22.33
CA ASN A 407 55.59 41.99 21.26
C ASN A 407 54.92 42.82 20.14
N GLY A 408 54.91 44.15 20.24
CA GLY A 408 54.28 45.05 19.28
C GLY A 408 52.86 45.51 19.66
N GLU A 409 52.28 45.00 20.74
CA GLU A 409 50.93 45.41 21.16
C GLU A 409 50.89 46.88 21.56
N THR A 410 49.73 47.51 21.34
CA THR A 410 49.47 48.87 21.79
C THR A 410 48.08 49.00 22.39
N TYR A 411 47.97 49.86 23.41
CA TYR A 411 46.68 50.31 23.91
C TYR A 411 46.69 51.83 23.95
N ALA A 412 45.65 52.49 23.43
CA ALA A 412 45.48 53.94 23.48
C ALA A 412 44.07 54.28 23.96
N GLY A 413 43.94 54.84 25.16
CA GLY A 413 42.63 55.12 25.74
C GLY A 413 42.64 55.59 27.19
N GLU A 414 41.51 55.44 27.86
CA GLU A 414 41.32 55.79 29.27
C GLU A 414 41.86 54.72 30.23
N LEU A 415 42.63 55.17 31.23
CA LEU A 415 43.21 54.32 32.26
C LEU A 415 42.79 54.74 33.66
N LYS A 416 42.74 53.76 34.56
CA LYS A 416 42.45 53.92 35.97
C LYS A 416 43.34 52.99 36.77
N ASP A 417 44.11 53.55 37.71
CA ASP A 417 44.98 52.82 38.61
C ASP A 417 46.01 51.87 37.93
N GLY A 418 46.30 52.07 36.65
CA GLY A 418 47.20 51.25 35.82
C GLY A 418 46.51 50.35 34.79
N LEU A 419 45.20 50.12 34.90
CA LEU A 419 44.42 49.27 34.00
C LEU A 419 43.64 50.11 32.98
N ALA A 420 43.35 49.54 31.80
CA ALA A 420 42.40 50.11 30.85
C ALA A 420 40.98 50.13 31.47
N ASN A 421 40.35 51.30 31.51
CA ASN A 421 39.06 51.51 32.17
C ASN A 421 38.41 52.79 31.61
N GLY A 422 37.37 52.64 30.78
CA GLY A 422 36.81 53.68 29.93
C GLY A 422 36.99 53.35 28.44
N TYR A 423 36.88 54.35 27.56
CA TYR A 423 36.97 54.11 26.11
C TYR A 423 38.43 54.01 25.63
N GLY A 424 38.70 53.14 24.65
CA GLY A 424 40.03 53.04 24.04
C GLY A 424 40.13 52.06 22.86
N THR A 425 41.29 52.12 22.21
CA THR A 425 41.72 51.20 21.15
C THR A 425 42.79 50.26 21.68
N HIS A 426 42.71 48.97 21.40
CA HIS A 426 43.75 47.97 21.67
C HIS A 426 44.13 47.26 20.37
N SER A 427 45.42 47.24 20.02
CA SER A 427 45.96 46.44 18.92
C SER A 427 46.81 45.32 19.51
N TYR A 428 46.40 44.08 19.26
CA TYR A 428 46.98 42.85 19.80
C TYR A 428 48.11 42.31 18.90
N ALA A 429 48.93 41.38 19.42
CA ALA A 429 50.17 40.94 18.76
C ALA A 429 49.94 40.11 17.50
N ASP A 430 48.76 39.50 17.40
CA ASP A 430 48.24 38.74 16.26
C ASP A 430 47.77 39.65 15.10
N GLY A 431 47.61 40.96 15.35
CA GLY A 431 47.02 41.92 14.43
C GLY A 431 45.53 42.21 14.68
N THR A 432 44.89 41.56 15.66
CA THR A 432 43.52 41.88 16.07
C THR A 432 43.47 43.32 16.58
N THR A 433 42.41 44.05 16.26
CA THR A 433 42.15 45.38 16.84
C THR A 433 40.80 45.40 17.53
N TYR A 434 40.75 46.06 18.68
CA TYR A 434 39.55 46.37 19.44
C TYR A 434 39.38 47.88 19.57
N VAL A 435 38.17 48.39 19.41
CA VAL A 435 37.81 49.80 19.65
C VAL A 435 36.51 49.83 20.43
N GLY A 436 36.53 50.29 21.68
CA GLY A 436 35.33 50.30 22.51
C GLY A 436 35.57 50.61 23.97
N ASN A 437 34.65 50.13 24.82
CA ASN A 437 34.66 50.36 26.25
C ASN A 437 35.36 49.20 26.98
N LEU A 438 36.29 49.52 27.88
CA LEU A 438 36.98 48.53 28.72
C LEU A 438 36.65 48.74 30.20
N ARG A 439 36.57 47.64 30.95
CA ARG A 439 36.44 47.63 32.41
C ARG A 439 37.54 46.76 33.00
N ASP A 440 38.42 47.41 33.77
CA ASP A 440 39.49 46.77 34.55
C ASP A 440 40.39 45.83 33.70
N GLY A 441 40.64 46.22 32.44
CA GLY A 441 41.45 45.50 31.47
C GLY A 441 40.68 44.70 30.40
N LEU A 442 39.39 44.38 30.63
CA LEU A 442 38.59 43.54 29.73
C LEU A 442 37.58 44.37 28.91
N ALA A 443 37.26 43.93 27.69
CA ALA A 443 36.19 44.53 26.89
C ALA A 443 34.82 44.40 27.58
N TYR A 444 34.07 45.50 27.65
CA TYR A 444 32.82 45.57 28.43
C TYR A 444 31.89 46.69 27.94
N GLY A 445 30.64 46.36 27.61
CA GLY A 445 29.68 47.27 26.96
C GLY A 445 29.90 47.32 25.45
N GLN A 446 29.51 48.41 24.79
CA GLN A 446 29.60 48.53 23.34
C GLN A 446 31.06 48.60 22.85
N GLY A 447 31.37 47.87 21.78
CA GLY A 447 32.68 47.90 21.12
C GLY A 447 32.71 47.18 19.78
N VAL A 448 33.85 47.30 19.10
CA VAL A 448 34.15 46.72 17.79
C VAL A 448 35.42 45.88 17.89
N TYR A 449 35.41 44.66 17.38
CA TYR A 449 36.61 43.90 17.02
C TYR A 449 36.76 43.84 15.50
N THR A 450 38.00 43.95 15.03
CA THR A 450 38.41 43.61 13.66
C THR A 450 39.59 42.65 13.73
N PHE A 451 39.44 41.45 13.19
CA PHE A 451 40.40 40.35 13.28
C PHE A 451 41.37 40.34 12.07
N PRO A 452 42.54 39.66 12.15
CA PRO A 452 43.59 39.72 11.12
C PRO A 452 43.17 39.14 9.77
N ASN A 453 42.17 38.25 9.78
CA ASN A 453 41.56 37.64 8.61
C ASN A 453 40.47 38.51 7.95
N GLY A 454 40.14 39.68 8.52
CA GLY A 454 39.10 40.58 8.04
C GLY A 454 37.73 40.39 8.68
N GLU A 455 37.56 39.44 9.60
CA GLU A 455 36.30 39.28 10.34
C GLU A 455 36.06 40.46 11.28
N THR A 456 34.78 40.77 11.52
CA THR A 456 34.41 41.88 12.41
C THR A 456 33.28 41.49 13.36
N TYR A 457 33.35 41.99 14.59
CA TYR A 457 32.24 41.99 15.54
C TYR A 457 31.91 43.41 15.95
N VAL A 458 30.63 43.77 15.98
CA VAL A 458 30.11 45.08 16.42
C VAL A 458 28.94 44.82 17.36
N GLY A 459 29.10 45.09 18.65
CA GLY A 459 28.03 44.81 19.62
C GLY A 459 28.39 44.99 21.08
N GLU A 460 27.60 44.38 21.95
CA GLU A 460 27.83 44.34 23.39
C GLU A 460 28.85 43.27 23.78
N LEU A 461 29.73 43.63 24.71
CA LEU A 461 30.73 42.73 25.27
C LEU A 461 30.60 42.66 26.78
N ARG A 462 30.97 41.51 27.33
CA ARG A 462 30.99 41.29 28.76
C ARG A 462 32.20 40.47 29.15
N ASP A 463 33.03 41.08 30.00
CA ASP A 463 34.17 40.41 30.63
C ASP A 463 35.11 39.74 29.59
N GLY A 464 35.22 40.36 28.41
CA GLY A 464 35.99 39.89 27.25
C GLY A 464 35.19 39.19 26.14
N LEU A 465 34.02 38.63 26.44
CA LEU A 465 33.23 37.81 25.51
C LEU A 465 32.09 38.58 24.83
N PHE A 466 31.63 38.12 23.66
CA PHE A 466 30.39 38.61 23.05
C PHE A 466 29.19 38.31 23.95
N ASN A 467 28.29 39.27 24.10
CA ASN A 467 27.10 39.21 24.96
C ASN A 467 26.01 40.15 24.42
N GLY A 468 24.76 40.07 24.89
CA GLY A 468 23.74 41.06 24.51
C GLY A 468 23.47 41.10 23.01
N GLN A 469 23.24 42.27 22.43
CA GLN A 469 23.02 42.42 20.98
C GLN A 469 24.34 42.65 20.23
N GLY A 470 24.52 41.97 19.08
CA GLY A 470 25.68 42.20 18.23
C GLY A 470 25.60 41.62 16.82
N THR A 471 26.36 42.23 15.91
CA THR A 471 26.60 41.79 14.54
C THR A 471 27.98 41.16 14.42
N TYR A 472 28.09 40.00 13.79
CA TYR A 472 29.37 39.38 13.39
C TYR A 472 29.37 39.15 11.88
N THR A 473 30.43 39.61 11.21
CA THR A 473 30.66 39.41 9.76
C THR A 473 31.88 38.51 9.59
N TYR A 474 31.67 37.36 8.93
CA TYR A 474 32.68 36.32 8.71
C TYR A 474 33.52 36.59 7.44
N VAL A 475 34.64 35.88 7.26
CA VAL A 475 35.53 36.05 6.08
C VAL A 475 34.79 35.85 4.76
N ASP A 476 33.82 34.94 4.74
CA ASP A 476 33.03 34.58 3.57
C ASP A 476 31.88 35.56 3.25
N ILE A 477 31.85 36.74 3.90
CA ILE A 477 30.77 37.74 3.92
C ILE A 477 29.42 37.27 4.48
N SER A 478 29.31 36.05 5.04
CA SER A 478 28.14 35.70 5.84
C SER A 478 28.07 36.58 7.09
N THR A 479 26.86 36.82 7.60
CA THR A 479 26.62 37.79 8.67
C THR A 479 25.57 37.28 9.65
N TYR A 480 25.91 37.25 10.95
CA TYR A 480 24.93 37.08 12.02
C TYR A 480 24.59 38.43 12.65
N VAL A 481 23.31 38.67 12.92
CA VAL A 481 22.80 39.82 13.69
C VAL A 481 21.79 39.30 14.71
N GLY A 482 22.09 39.41 16.01
CA GLY A 482 21.20 38.89 17.05
C GLY A 482 21.78 38.90 18.46
N GLU A 483 21.19 38.06 19.30
CA GLU A 483 21.60 37.85 20.69
C GLU A 483 22.86 36.97 20.81
N TRP A 484 23.77 37.39 21.67
CA TRP A 484 25.00 36.69 22.02
C TRP A 484 25.05 36.40 23.51
N LYS A 485 25.67 35.27 23.85
CA LYS A 485 25.90 34.86 25.22
C LYS A 485 27.21 34.09 25.30
N ASP A 486 28.12 34.62 26.10
CA ASP A 486 29.40 34.00 26.46
C ASP A 486 30.19 33.51 25.22
N GLY A 487 30.18 34.33 24.16
CA GLY A 487 30.83 34.07 22.87
C GLY A 487 29.98 33.34 21.82
N LYS A 488 28.83 32.77 22.18
CA LYS A 488 27.95 32.00 21.27
C LYS A 488 26.72 32.80 20.81
N LYS A 489 26.15 32.40 19.67
CA LYS A 489 24.81 32.81 19.21
C LYS A 489 23.75 32.17 20.14
N GLU A 490 22.82 32.95 20.65
CA GLU A 490 21.76 32.55 21.60
C GLU A 490 20.49 33.37 21.25
N GLY A 491 19.35 33.13 21.91
CA GLY A 491 18.20 34.04 21.86
C GLY A 491 17.59 34.19 20.46
N GLN A 492 17.21 35.41 20.06
CA GLN A 492 16.74 35.71 18.69
C GLN A 492 17.90 36.18 17.80
N GLY A 493 17.95 35.71 16.56
CA GLY A 493 18.95 36.16 15.59
C GLY A 493 18.66 35.82 14.13
N SER A 494 19.24 36.65 13.26
CA SER A 494 19.24 36.52 11.80
C SER A 494 20.63 36.14 11.32
N TYR A 495 20.78 35.03 10.59
CA TYR A 495 22.02 34.66 9.90
C TYR A 495 21.78 34.72 8.39
N THR A 496 22.52 35.59 7.69
CA THR A 496 22.58 35.60 6.22
C THR A 496 23.83 34.84 5.80
N TYR A 497 23.66 33.77 5.03
CA TYR A 497 24.73 32.92 4.53
C TYR A 497 25.38 33.52 3.27
N SER A 498 26.62 33.12 2.99
CA SER A 498 27.43 33.61 1.86
C SER A 498 26.92 33.17 0.49
N ASN A 499 26.07 32.15 0.43
CA ASN A 499 25.34 31.74 -0.78
C ASN A 499 24.06 32.57 -1.03
N GLY A 500 23.66 33.44 -0.10
CA GLY A 500 22.43 34.25 -0.16
C GLY A 500 21.25 33.70 0.63
N ASP A 501 21.34 32.48 1.19
CA ASP A 501 20.31 31.95 2.10
C ASP A 501 20.23 32.76 3.40
N LYS A 502 19.12 32.61 4.14
CA LYS A 502 18.90 33.34 5.38
C LYS A 502 18.06 32.59 6.40
N TYR A 503 18.60 32.37 7.60
CA TYR A 503 17.83 31.96 8.78
C TYR A 503 17.43 33.17 9.62
N VAL A 504 16.19 33.20 10.14
CA VAL A 504 15.71 34.15 11.15
C VAL A 504 14.89 33.40 12.19
N GLY A 505 15.33 33.36 13.44
CA GLY A 505 14.65 32.61 14.49
C GLY A 505 15.43 32.50 15.79
N GLN A 506 15.12 31.45 16.54
CA GLN A 506 15.76 31.16 17.83
C GLN A 506 17.11 30.43 17.65
N TRP A 507 18.05 30.76 18.53
CA TRP A 507 19.38 30.16 18.60
C TRP A 507 19.65 29.62 20.00
N ARG A 508 20.40 28.52 20.07
CA ARG A 508 20.96 28.00 21.33
C ARG A 508 22.36 27.46 21.08
N ASP A 509 23.31 27.83 21.93
CA ASP A 509 24.68 27.29 21.90
C ASP A 509 25.40 27.40 20.52
N GLY A 510 25.00 28.36 19.68
CA GLY A 510 25.54 28.56 18.32
C GLY A 510 24.72 27.97 17.17
N LEU A 511 23.70 27.16 17.46
CA LEU A 511 22.87 26.44 16.47
C LEU A 511 21.43 26.98 16.41
N ALA A 512 20.76 26.78 15.28
CA ALA A 512 19.32 27.05 15.13
C ALA A 512 18.50 26.12 16.04
N ASN A 513 17.49 26.66 16.71
CA ASN A 513 16.67 25.92 17.67
C ASN A 513 15.27 26.55 17.78
N GLY A 514 14.35 25.93 18.52
CA GLY A 514 13.03 26.53 18.80
C GLY A 514 12.20 26.74 17.53
N ASN A 515 11.66 27.94 17.31
CA ASN A 515 10.94 28.30 16.07
C ASN A 515 11.79 29.24 15.21
N GLY A 516 11.78 29.04 13.90
CA GLY A 516 12.49 29.89 12.94
C GLY A 516 12.07 29.71 11.48
N THR A 517 12.39 30.73 10.69
CA THR A 517 12.21 30.77 9.24
C THR A 517 13.56 30.64 8.54
N TYR A 518 13.67 29.74 7.57
CA TYR A 518 14.79 29.69 6.62
C TYR A 518 14.28 30.10 5.23
N THR A 519 14.92 31.08 4.62
CA THR A 519 14.68 31.50 3.24
C THR A 519 15.88 31.11 2.39
N PHE A 520 15.66 30.30 1.37
CA PHE A 520 16.68 29.88 0.43
C PHE A 520 16.86 30.93 -0.67
N VAL A 521 18.02 30.93 -1.34
CA VAL A 521 18.37 31.89 -2.41
C VAL A 521 17.45 31.84 -3.64
N ASP A 522 16.77 30.71 -3.87
CA ASP A 522 15.72 30.55 -4.90
C ASP A 522 14.37 31.17 -4.50
N SER A 523 14.25 31.69 -3.27
CA SER A 523 13.01 32.13 -2.59
C SER A 523 12.11 31.02 -2.04
N SER A 524 12.57 29.76 -1.99
CA SER A 524 11.94 28.72 -1.16
C SER A 524 11.95 29.14 0.32
N THR A 525 10.95 28.75 1.10
CA THR A 525 10.84 29.11 2.51
C THR A 525 10.40 27.95 3.40
N TYR A 526 11.21 27.62 4.40
CA TYR A 526 10.81 26.81 5.55
C TYR A 526 10.38 27.74 6.70
N VAL A 527 9.26 27.44 7.35
CA VAL A 527 8.79 28.09 8.57
C VAL A 527 8.32 27.01 9.53
N GLY A 528 9.00 26.83 10.67
CA GLY A 528 8.70 25.73 11.58
C GLY A 528 9.63 25.62 12.78
N GLN A 529 9.65 24.42 13.34
CA GLN A 529 10.45 24.05 14.51
C GLN A 529 11.86 23.54 14.11
N TRP A 530 12.82 23.77 15.00
CA TRP A 530 14.24 23.47 14.81
C TRP A 530 14.84 22.87 16.09
N VAL A 531 15.68 21.86 15.93
CA VAL A 531 16.47 21.26 17.01
C VAL A 531 17.91 21.11 16.53
N ASP A 532 18.82 21.73 17.26
CA ASP A 532 20.28 21.60 17.14
C ASP A 532 20.80 21.72 15.68
N GLY A 533 20.22 22.67 14.94
CA GLY A 533 20.56 22.99 13.54
C GLY A 533 19.63 22.38 12.49
N LEU A 534 18.86 21.34 12.82
CA LEU A 534 18.01 20.59 11.89
C LEU A 534 16.53 20.96 12.04
N THR A 535 15.77 20.93 10.94
CA THR A 535 14.31 21.06 10.98
C THR A 535 13.67 19.83 11.63
N ASN A 536 12.72 20.07 12.53
CA ASN A 536 12.13 19.07 13.41
C ASN A 536 10.73 19.52 13.84
N GLY A 537 9.85 18.62 14.30
CA GLY A 537 8.52 19.00 14.78
C GLY A 537 7.62 19.60 13.68
N ALA A 538 6.71 20.51 14.03
CA ALA A 538 5.76 21.07 13.07
C ALA A 538 6.41 22.14 12.17
N GLY A 539 6.22 22.02 10.84
CA GLY A 539 6.82 22.96 9.88
C GLY A 539 6.16 22.99 8.51
N THR A 540 6.27 24.13 7.85
CA THR A 540 5.81 24.39 6.48
C THR A 540 6.99 24.68 5.57
N LEU A 541 7.13 23.96 4.46
CA LEU A 541 8.04 24.30 3.36
C LEU A 541 7.20 24.77 2.17
N THR A 542 7.55 25.91 1.57
CA THR A 542 6.87 26.47 0.38
C THR A 542 7.90 26.84 -0.68
N PHE A 543 7.74 26.33 -1.89
CA PHE A 543 8.60 26.58 -3.05
C PHE A 543 8.07 27.75 -3.92
N PRO A 544 8.90 28.35 -4.80
CA PRO A 544 8.52 29.53 -5.59
C PRO A 544 7.47 29.27 -6.67
N ASP A 545 7.30 28.02 -7.10
CA ASP A 545 6.30 27.57 -8.08
C ASP A 545 4.92 27.32 -7.45
N GLY A 546 4.86 27.18 -6.12
CA GLY A 546 3.66 26.86 -5.36
C GLY A 546 3.65 25.46 -4.73
N GLU A 547 4.65 24.59 -4.95
CA GLU A 547 4.73 23.35 -4.18
C GLU A 547 4.83 23.68 -2.68
N LYS A 548 4.04 22.99 -1.86
CA LYS A 548 3.95 23.27 -0.42
C LYS A 548 3.75 22.01 0.40
N TYR A 549 4.65 21.78 1.36
CA TYR A 549 4.46 20.81 2.43
C TYR A 549 4.05 21.50 3.73
N VAL A 550 3.06 20.96 4.44
CA VAL A 550 2.66 21.35 5.80
C VAL A 550 2.49 20.07 6.62
N GLY A 551 3.38 19.82 7.58
CA GLY A 551 3.34 18.57 8.35
C GLY A 551 4.37 18.54 9.47
N SER A 552 4.68 17.33 9.93
CA SER A 552 5.75 17.12 10.90
C SER A 552 7.07 16.78 10.20
N TRP A 553 8.17 17.03 10.91
CA TRP A 553 9.53 16.90 10.44
C TRP A 553 10.38 16.18 11.48
N ARG A 554 11.38 15.44 11.02
CA ARG A 554 12.48 14.92 11.86
C ARG A 554 13.76 14.95 11.06
N ASP A 555 14.77 15.65 11.57
CA ASP A 555 16.14 15.67 11.06
C ASP A 555 16.20 15.92 9.53
N ASP A 556 15.58 17.03 9.11
CA ASP A 556 15.46 17.51 7.72
C ASP A 556 14.63 16.63 6.76
N LYS A 557 13.82 15.72 7.30
CA LYS A 557 12.87 14.89 6.52
C LYS A 557 11.42 15.14 6.92
N LYS A 558 10.52 15.00 5.95
CA LYS A 558 9.05 14.90 6.16
C LYS A 558 8.77 13.61 6.96
N GLU A 559 7.98 13.71 8.02
CA GLU A 559 7.76 12.62 8.97
C GLU A 559 6.37 12.73 9.62
N GLY A 560 5.76 11.60 10.00
CA GLY A 560 4.44 11.58 10.62
C GLY A 560 3.35 12.14 9.71
N GLN A 561 2.33 12.80 10.29
CA GLN A 561 1.21 13.33 9.51
C GLN A 561 1.60 14.63 8.78
N GLY A 562 1.29 14.70 7.48
CA GLY A 562 1.57 15.88 6.66
C GLY A 562 0.84 15.93 5.31
N VAL A 563 0.60 17.16 4.85
CA VAL A 563 -0.03 17.49 3.57
C VAL A 563 1.02 18.04 2.61
N LEU A 564 1.11 17.47 1.41
CA LEU A 564 1.83 18.02 0.27
C LEU A 564 0.82 18.52 -0.77
N THR A 565 1.07 19.68 -1.36
CA THR A 565 0.26 20.26 -2.45
C THR A 565 1.20 20.73 -3.55
N TYR A 566 0.91 20.35 -4.78
CA TYR A 566 1.69 20.69 -5.98
C TYR A 566 1.10 21.89 -6.73
N PRO A 567 1.86 22.58 -7.59
CA PRO A 567 1.41 23.78 -8.31
C PRO A 567 0.19 23.61 -9.22
N ASP A 568 -0.11 22.39 -9.65
CA ASP A 568 -1.27 22.04 -10.48
C ASP A 568 -2.55 21.78 -9.68
N GLY A 569 -2.44 21.63 -8.35
CA GLY A 569 -3.54 21.28 -7.45
C GLY A 569 -3.56 19.83 -6.97
N GLU A 570 -2.66 18.95 -7.46
CA GLU A 570 -2.50 17.61 -6.88
C GLU A 570 -2.11 17.76 -5.39
N ASN A 571 -2.74 16.98 -4.53
CA ASN A 571 -2.46 17.00 -3.11
C ASN A 571 -2.46 15.60 -2.49
N TYR A 572 -1.44 15.34 -1.67
CA TYR A 572 -1.38 14.17 -0.79
C TYR A 572 -1.55 14.61 0.66
N SER A 573 -2.34 13.89 1.43
CA SER A 573 -2.55 14.10 2.86
C SER A 573 -2.52 12.74 3.57
N GLY A 574 -1.49 12.50 4.37
CA GLY A 574 -1.30 11.21 5.03
C GLY A 574 -0.01 11.13 5.83
N GLU A 575 0.43 9.89 6.06
CA GLU A 575 1.63 9.58 6.82
C GLU A 575 2.89 9.66 5.95
N TRP A 576 3.99 10.02 6.60
CA TRP A 576 5.32 10.20 6.04
C TRP A 576 6.35 9.50 6.91
N VAL A 577 7.29 8.78 6.29
CA VAL A 577 8.44 8.18 6.98
C VAL A 577 9.70 8.44 6.17
N ASP A 578 10.73 8.99 6.80
CA ASP A 578 12.04 9.26 6.19
C ASP A 578 11.96 10.10 4.87
N GLY A 579 10.93 10.94 4.74
CA GLY A 579 10.70 11.80 3.58
C GLY A 579 9.73 11.25 2.52
N LYS A 580 9.27 10.01 2.64
CA LYS A 580 8.36 9.32 1.69
C LYS A 580 6.92 9.24 2.19
N LYS A 581 5.95 9.08 1.27
CA LYS A 581 4.57 8.68 1.61
C LYS A 581 4.57 7.22 2.09
N GLU A 582 3.97 6.97 3.25
CA GLU A 582 3.87 5.67 3.91
C GLU A 582 2.52 5.62 4.66
N GLY A 583 2.11 4.46 5.19
CA GLY A 583 0.97 4.36 6.11
C GLY A 583 -0.37 4.76 5.49
N GLN A 584 -1.27 5.37 6.26
CA GLN A 584 -2.58 5.80 5.73
C GLN A 584 -2.49 7.16 5.02
N GLY A 585 -3.01 7.24 3.79
CA GLY A 585 -2.93 8.45 2.98
C GLY A 585 -4.00 8.63 1.91
N THR A 586 -4.36 9.89 1.67
CA THR A 586 -5.24 10.34 0.60
C THR A 586 -4.44 11.07 -0.47
N LEU A 587 -4.59 10.68 -1.74
CA LEU A 587 -4.17 11.48 -2.90
C LEU A 587 -5.42 12.04 -3.60
N THR A 588 -5.41 13.32 -3.99
CA THR A 588 -6.44 13.93 -4.82
C THR A 588 -5.79 14.66 -5.99
N CYS A 589 -6.17 14.31 -7.21
CA CYS A 589 -5.65 14.88 -8.46
C CYS A 589 -6.39 16.16 -8.85
N PRO A 590 -5.82 17.03 -9.71
CA PRO A 590 -6.44 18.31 -10.11
C PRO A 590 -7.80 18.20 -10.82
N ASP A 591 -8.05 17.07 -11.48
CA ASP A 591 -9.29 16.76 -12.20
C ASP A 591 -10.40 16.22 -11.30
N GLY A 592 -10.06 15.79 -10.09
CA GLY A 592 -10.96 15.16 -9.12
C GLY A 592 -10.81 13.64 -8.98
N GLU A 593 -9.85 12.98 -9.66
CA GLU A 593 -9.48 11.61 -9.27
C GLU A 593 -8.98 11.58 -7.83
N LYS A 594 -9.26 10.48 -7.13
CA LYS A 594 -8.90 10.33 -5.72
C LYS A 594 -8.46 8.91 -5.40
N TYR A 595 -7.46 8.78 -4.55
CA TYR A 595 -7.12 7.54 -3.85
C TYR A 595 -7.18 7.76 -2.33
N VAL A 596 -7.70 6.79 -1.59
CA VAL A 596 -7.70 6.77 -0.11
C VAL A 596 -7.34 5.35 0.33
N GLY A 597 -6.21 5.17 1.01
CA GLY A 597 -5.75 3.84 1.42
C GLY A 597 -4.33 3.84 1.96
N GLU A 598 -3.73 2.66 1.95
CA GLU A 598 -2.36 2.41 2.42
C GLU A 598 -1.31 2.82 1.37
N TRP A 599 -0.16 3.28 1.86
CA TRP A 599 0.99 3.69 1.08
C TRP A 599 2.25 3.01 1.60
N ALA A 600 3.13 2.63 0.69
CA ALA A 600 4.47 2.15 1.01
C ALA A 600 5.47 2.73 0.02
N ASN A 601 6.51 3.39 0.52
CA ASN A 601 7.62 3.90 -0.27
C ASN A 601 7.19 4.75 -1.49
N ASP A 602 6.34 5.75 -1.26
CA ASP A 602 5.74 6.67 -2.24
C ASP A 602 4.67 6.09 -3.18
N LYS A 603 4.32 4.80 -3.04
CA LYS A 603 3.33 4.09 -3.87
C LYS A 603 2.08 3.70 -3.10
N LYS A 604 0.97 3.42 -3.83
CA LYS A 604 -0.20 2.74 -3.28
C LYS A 604 0.14 1.27 -2.98
N ASP A 605 -0.22 0.80 -1.80
CA ASP A 605 -0.03 -0.58 -1.35
C ASP A 605 -1.19 -0.98 -0.40
N GLY A 606 -1.09 -2.11 0.31
CA GLY A 606 -2.08 -2.53 1.31
C GLY A 606 -3.53 -2.52 0.80
N ARG A 607 -4.47 -1.94 1.56
CA ARG A 607 -5.86 -1.75 1.14
C ARG A 607 -6.16 -0.29 0.82
N GLY A 608 -6.92 -0.07 -0.26
CA GLY A 608 -7.30 1.27 -0.67
C GLY A 608 -8.43 1.35 -1.69
N THR A 609 -9.05 2.52 -1.75
CA THR A 609 -10.10 2.88 -2.70
C THR A 609 -9.61 3.95 -3.67
N GLN A 610 -9.61 3.67 -4.97
CA GLN A 610 -9.51 4.69 -6.03
C GLN A 610 -10.92 5.03 -6.55
N THR A 611 -11.16 6.32 -6.80
CA THR A 611 -12.32 6.86 -7.51
C THR A 611 -11.82 7.74 -8.66
N CYS A 612 -12.23 7.42 -9.88
CA CYS A 612 -11.88 8.17 -11.09
C CYS A 612 -12.97 9.20 -11.45
N THR A 613 -12.62 10.24 -12.21
CA THR A 613 -13.52 11.35 -12.58
C THR A 613 -14.74 10.91 -13.40
N ASN A 614 -14.63 9.78 -14.11
CA ASN A 614 -15.72 9.14 -14.87
C ASN A 614 -16.71 8.34 -14.00
N GLY A 615 -16.48 8.22 -12.68
CA GLY A 615 -17.27 7.42 -11.77
C GLY A 615 -16.82 5.96 -11.61
N GLU A 616 -15.73 5.54 -12.24
CA GLU A 616 -15.09 4.26 -11.93
C GLU A 616 -14.58 4.25 -10.50
N THR A 617 -14.74 3.12 -9.83
CA THR A 617 -14.17 2.90 -8.49
C THR A 617 -13.49 1.54 -8.42
N TYR A 618 -12.40 1.46 -7.66
CA TYR A 618 -11.82 0.21 -7.20
C TYR A 618 -11.63 0.29 -5.69
N ALA A 619 -12.19 -0.66 -4.94
CA ALA A 619 -11.94 -0.82 -3.51
C ALA A 619 -11.41 -2.24 -3.28
N GLY A 620 -10.16 -2.35 -2.82
CA GLY A 620 -9.47 -3.63 -2.70
C GLY A 620 -8.01 -3.51 -2.31
N GLU A 621 -7.26 -4.56 -2.59
CA GLU A 621 -5.85 -4.70 -2.27
C GLU A 621 -4.95 -4.19 -3.42
N TRP A 622 -3.83 -3.58 -3.04
CA TRP A 622 -2.88 -2.92 -3.94
C TRP A 622 -1.46 -3.41 -3.66
N ARG A 623 -0.62 -3.40 -4.70
CA ARG A 623 0.83 -3.57 -4.57
C ARG A 623 1.56 -2.81 -5.66
N ASP A 624 2.60 -2.05 -5.30
CA ASP A 624 3.42 -1.30 -6.25
C ASP A 624 2.59 -0.47 -7.27
N ASP A 625 1.60 0.30 -6.77
CA ASP A 625 0.63 1.10 -7.55
C ASP A 625 -0.40 0.34 -8.40
N LYS A 626 -0.36 -1.00 -8.43
CA LYS A 626 -1.31 -1.86 -9.17
C LYS A 626 -2.34 -2.50 -8.26
N LYS A 627 -3.48 -2.93 -8.83
CA LYS A 627 -4.46 -3.80 -8.17
C LYS A 627 -3.90 -5.22 -8.07
N ASP A 628 -3.80 -5.75 -6.86
CA ASP A 628 -3.19 -7.06 -6.58
C ASP A 628 -3.75 -7.62 -5.27
N GLY A 629 -4.35 -8.82 -5.30
CA GLY A 629 -5.14 -9.37 -4.19
C GLY A 629 -6.65 -9.27 -4.43
N GLN A 630 -7.44 -9.21 -3.36
CA GLN A 630 -8.91 -9.16 -3.47
C GLN A 630 -9.43 -7.75 -3.66
N GLY A 631 -10.37 -7.55 -4.59
CA GLY A 631 -10.96 -6.23 -4.81
C GLY A 631 -12.22 -6.17 -5.66
N THR A 632 -13.04 -5.15 -5.39
CA THR A 632 -14.25 -4.81 -6.14
C THR A 632 -14.01 -3.60 -7.03
N TYR A 633 -14.24 -3.75 -8.33
CA TYR A 633 -14.23 -2.68 -9.32
C TYR A 633 -15.66 -2.39 -9.81
N THR A 634 -16.06 -1.12 -9.82
CA THR A 634 -17.34 -0.66 -10.38
C THR A 634 -17.07 0.23 -11.59
N TYR A 635 -17.75 -0.07 -12.70
CA TYR A 635 -17.70 0.68 -13.96
C TYR A 635 -18.70 1.86 -13.95
N PRO A 636 -18.55 2.90 -14.82
CA PRO A 636 -19.45 4.08 -14.83
C PRO A 636 -20.93 3.75 -15.09
N ASN A 637 -21.16 2.59 -15.72
CA ASN A 637 -22.46 2.08 -16.10
C ASN A 637 -23.13 1.23 -15.00
N GLY A 638 -22.49 1.10 -13.83
CA GLY A 638 -22.97 0.30 -12.70
C GLY A 638 -22.62 -1.19 -12.77
N GLU A 639 -21.89 -1.65 -13.78
CA GLU A 639 -21.35 -3.02 -13.81
C GLU A 639 -20.29 -3.19 -12.73
N THR A 640 -20.16 -4.40 -12.19
CA THR A 640 -19.19 -4.70 -11.14
C THR A 640 -18.37 -5.94 -11.45
N TYR A 641 -17.12 -5.97 -10.97
CA TYR A 641 -16.36 -7.19 -10.76
C TYR A 641 -15.89 -7.22 -9.30
N ALA A 642 -16.11 -8.33 -8.60
CA ALA A 642 -15.59 -8.58 -7.25
C ALA A 642 -14.87 -9.92 -7.24
N GLY A 643 -13.57 -9.91 -6.93
CA GLY A 643 -12.73 -11.11 -6.98
C GLY A 643 -11.24 -10.78 -6.95
N GLU A 644 -10.44 -11.70 -7.45
CA GLU A 644 -8.98 -11.66 -7.43
C GLU A 644 -8.36 -10.84 -8.58
N TRP A 645 -7.33 -10.09 -8.25
CA TRP A 645 -6.56 -9.25 -9.18
C TRP A 645 -5.07 -9.59 -9.10
N ILE A 646 -4.39 -9.60 -10.24
CA ILE A 646 -2.93 -9.69 -10.34
C ILE A 646 -2.46 -8.71 -11.42
N GLU A 647 -1.68 -7.71 -11.02
CA GLU A 647 -1.19 -6.63 -11.90
C GLU A 647 -2.29 -6.00 -12.77
N ASP A 648 -3.34 -5.46 -12.14
CA ASP A 648 -4.50 -4.84 -12.81
C ASP A 648 -5.33 -5.75 -13.74
N ARG A 649 -5.00 -7.05 -13.84
CA ARG A 649 -5.81 -8.06 -14.52
C ARG A 649 -6.70 -8.80 -13.52
N LYS A 650 -7.88 -9.21 -13.97
CA LYS A 650 -8.75 -10.12 -13.22
C LYS A 650 -8.26 -11.54 -13.45
N GLU A 651 -8.01 -12.26 -12.37
CA GLU A 651 -7.45 -13.61 -12.34
C GLU A 651 -8.24 -14.44 -11.31
N GLY A 652 -7.79 -15.66 -10.99
CA GLY A 652 -8.31 -16.43 -9.85
C GLY A 652 -9.81 -16.71 -9.92
N TYR A 653 -10.52 -16.49 -8.81
CA TYR A 653 -11.99 -16.55 -8.75
C TYR A 653 -12.61 -15.15 -8.64
N GLY A 654 -13.73 -14.93 -9.32
CA GLY A 654 -14.47 -13.67 -9.23
C GLY A 654 -15.89 -13.69 -9.80
N THR A 655 -16.72 -12.81 -9.24
CA THR A 655 -18.05 -12.46 -9.73
C THR A 655 -17.97 -11.25 -10.65
N TYR A 656 -18.70 -11.28 -11.78
CA TYR A 656 -19.00 -10.09 -12.60
C TYR A 656 -20.51 -9.92 -12.73
N THR A 657 -21.01 -8.71 -12.47
CA THR A 657 -22.43 -8.34 -12.62
C THR A 657 -22.58 -7.35 -13.77
N TYR A 658 -23.39 -7.71 -14.76
CA TYR A 658 -23.65 -6.92 -15.96
C TYR A 658 -24.85 -5.96 -15.75
N ILE A 659 -24.92 -4.88 -16.53
CA ILE A 659 -25.91 -3.79 -16.37
C ILE A 659 -27.36 -4.27 -16.55
N ASN A 660 -27.53 -5.36 -17.27
CA ASN A 660 -28.82 -6.02 -17.54
C ASN A 660 -29.22 -7.03 -16.45
N GLY A 661 -28.46 -7.14 -15.36
CA GLY A 661 -28.69 -8.09 -14.26
C GLY A 661 -28.13 -9.50 -14.49
N GLU A 662 -27.42 -9.75 -15.60
CA GLU A 662 -26.71 -11.01 -15.79
C GLU A 662 -25.53 -11.12 -14.82
N LYS A 663 -25.17 -12.34 -14.42
CA LYS A 663 -24.05 -12.59 -13.51
C LYS A 663 -23.15 -13.68 -14.08
N TYR A 664 -21.84 -13.51 -13.99
CA TYR A 664 -20.88 -14.61 -14.01
C TYR A 664 -20.28 -14.78 -12.62
N ALA A 665 -20.14 -16.01 -12.12
CA ALA A 665 -19.35 -16.35 -10.95
C ALA A 665 -18.49 -17.58 -11.28
N GLY A 666 -17.17 -17.45 -11.20
CA GLY A 666 -16.26 -18.52 -11.62
C GLY A 666 -14.83 -18.04 -11.77
N GLN A 667 -14.03 -18.81 -12.51
CA GLN A 667 -12.61 -18.56 -12.71
C GLN A 667 -12.33 -17.51 -13.81
N TRP A 668 -11.27 -16.74 -13.59
CA TRP A 668 -10.80 -15.70 -14.51
C TRP A 668 -9.33 -15.89 -14.83
N LYS A 669 -8.96 -15.52 -16.06
CA LYS A 669 -7.59 -15.54 -16.56
C LYS A 669 -7.35 -14.46 -17.58
N ASP A 670 -6.30 -13.65 -17.40
CA ASP A 670 -5.97 -12.50 -18.24
C ASP A 670 -7.22 -11.63 -18.56
N SER A 671 -8.02 -11.35 -17.53
CA SER A 671 -9.29 -10.61 -17.60
C SER A 671 -10.41 -11.23 -18.46
N LYS A 672 -10.33 -12.53 -18.78
CA LYS A 672 -11.41 -13.32 -19.43
C LYS A 672 -11.97 -14.37 -18.47
N ARG A 673 -13.20 -14.82 -18.73
CA ARG A 673 -13.77 -16.04 -18.10
C ARG A 673 -13.04 -17.26 -18.64
N ASP A 674 -12.51 -18.10 -17.77
CA ASP A 674 -11.79 -19.34 -18.10
C ASP A 674 -12.10 -20.39 -17.02
N GLY A 675 -11.50 -21.59 -17.09
CA GLY A 675 -11.72 -22.63 -16.06
C GLY A 675 -13.20 -22.99 -15.82
N LEU A 676 -13.61 -23.16 -14.55
CA LEU A 676 -14.99 -23.46 -14.16
C LEU A 676 -15.78 -22.19 -13.78
N GLY A 677 -17.03 -22.10 -14.21
CA GLY A 677 -17.92 -21.03 -13.75
C GLY A 677 -19.38 -21.14 -14.18
N THR A 678 -20.23 -20.42 -13.45
CA THR A 678 -21.67 -20.30 -13.66
C THR A 678 -22.01 -18.93 -14.23
N TYR A 679 -22.81 -18.90 -15.30
CA TYR A 679 -23.38 -17.69 -15.88
C TYR A 679 -24.91 -17.73 -15.79
N THR A 680 -25.50 -16.72 -15.17
CA THR A 680 -26.95 -16.55 -15.04
C THR A 680 -27.41 -15.46 -16.00
N TYR A 681 -28.35 -15.81 -16.88
CA TYR A 681 -28.95 -14.94 -17.89
C TYR A 681 -30.13 -14.15 -17.30
N ASN A 682 -30.45 -13.01 -17.91
CA ASN A 682 -31.50 -12.12 -17.40
C ASN A 682 -32.93 -12.66 -17.57
N ASP A 683 -33.11 -13.71 -18.38
CA ASP A 683 -34.37 -14.45 -18.50
C ASP A 683 -34.56 -15.48 -17.36
N GLY A 684 -33.52 -15.75 -16.57
CA GLY A 684 -33.49 -16.79 -15.53
C GLY A 684 -32.93 -18.13 -16.00
N SER A 685 -32.49 -18.25 -17.26
CA SER A 685 -31.69 -19.41 -17.68
C SER A 685 -30.27 -19.33 -17.13
N SER A 686 -29.55 -20.45 -17.11
CA SER A 686 -28.17 -20.48 -16.62
C SER A 686 -27.29 -21.46 -17.39
N TYR A 687 -25.98 -21.29 -17.27
CA TYR A 687 -24.99 -22.28 -17.66
C TYR A 687 -23.93 -22.43 -16.59
N ALA A 688 -23.72 -23.65 -16.09
CA ALA A 688 -22.65 -24.01 -15.17
C ALA A 688 -21.74 -25.04 -15.87
N GLY A 689 -20.44 -24.73 -15.99
CA GLY A 689 -19.51 -25.60 -16.69
C GLY A 689 -18.16 -24.97 -16.99
N GLN A 690 -17.47 -25.54 -17.97
CA GLN A 690 -16.12 -25.15 -18.39
C GLN A 690 -16.14 -24.00 -19.40
N TRP A 691 -15.17 -23.09 -19.24
CA TRP A 691 -14.95 -21.92 -20.05
C TRP A 691 -13.53 -21.88 -20.59
N ARG A 692 -13.36 -21.31 -21.78
CA ARG A 692 -12.05 -20.93 -22.32
C ARG A 692 -12.15 -19.65 -23.13
N ASP A 693 -11.22 -18.72 -22.94
CA ASP A 693 -11.18 -17.45 -23.70
C ASP A 693 -12.54 -16.70 -23.72
N GLY A 694 -13.28 -16.74 -22.61
CA GLY A 694 -14.60 -16.11 -22.48
C GLY A 694 -15.78 -16.88 -23.08
N LYS A 695 -15.57 -18.08 -23.66
CA LYS A 695 -16.61 -18.93 -24.28
C LYS A 695 -16.86 -20.20 -23.46
N LYS A 696 -18.03 -20.82 -23.63
CA LYS A 696 -18.33 -22.16 -23.12
C LYS A 696 -17.56 -23.20 -23.95
N ASP A 697 -16.71 -23.99 -23.32
CA ASP A 697 -15.84 -24.96 -23.99
C ASP A 697 -15.41 -26.06 -23.01
N GLY A 698 -15.65 -27.33 -23.35
CA GLY A 698 -15.56 -28.45 -22.43
C GLY A 698 -16.93 -28.91 -21.90
N GLN A 699 -16.99 -29.54 -20.74
CA GLN A 699 -18.24 -30.05 -20.16
C GLN A 699 -19.07 -28.95 -19.51
N GLY A 700 -20.42 -29.00 -19.63
CA GLY A 700 -21.29 -28.12 -18.86
C GLY A 700 -22.79 -28.33 -19.06
N THR A 701 -23.55 -27.84 -18.08
CA THR A 701 -25.00 -27.86 -18.04
C THR A 701 -25.57 -26.49 -18.41
N TYR A 702 -26.54 -26.45 -19.32
CA TYR A 702 -27.40 -25.29 -19.56
C TYR A 702 -28.81 -25.61 -19.07
N THR A 703 -29.36 -24.78 -18.19
CA THR A 703 -30.74 -24.87 -17.70
C THR A 703 -31.56 -23.74 -18.32
N TYR A 704 -32.67 -24.08 -18.97
CA TYR A 704 -33.56 -23.15 -19.66
C TYR A 704 -34.71 -22.70 -18.76
N THR A 705 -35.32 -21.56 -19.10
CA THR A 705 -36.44 -20.93 -18.36
C THR A 705 -37.73 -21.76 -18.33
N ASP A 706 -37.87 -22.74 -19.22
CA ASP A 706 -38.97 -23.70 -19.24
C ASP A 706 -38.71 -24.96 -18.39
N GLY A 707 -37.59 -24.99 -17.65
CA GLY A 707 -37.13 -26.16 -16.88
C GLY A 707 -36.51 -27.26 -17.74
N SER A 708 -36.40 -27.06 -19.06
CA SER A 708 -35.61 -27.96 -19.92
C SER A 708 -34.11 -27.76 -19.68
N SER A 709 -33.28 -28.74 -20.01
CA SER A 709 -31.83 -28.62 -19.82
C SER A 709 -31.02 -29.37 -20.87
N TYR A 710 -29.73 -29.02 -20.97
CA TYR A 710 -28.74 -29.79 -21.70
C TYR A 710 -27.50 -30.00 -20.85
N VAL A 711 -27.06 -31.24 -20.72
CA VAL A 711 -25.84 -31.66 -20.01
C VAL A 711 -24.93 -32.35 -21.02
N GLY A 712 -23.72 -31.84 -21.23
CA GLY A 712 -22.76 -32.46 -22.13
C GLY A 712 -21.66 -31.52 -22.62
N GLN A 713 -21.08 -31.87 -23.77
CA GLN A 713 -19.91 -31.22 -24.33
C GLN A 713 -20.25 -29.93 -25.11
N TRP A 714 -19.40 -28.92 -24.91
CA TRP A 714 -19.48 -27.60 -25.53
C TRP A 714 -18.16 -27.26 -26.22
N LYS A 715 -18.26 -26.44 -27.27
CA LYS A 715 -17.12 -25.95 -28.04
C LYS A 715 -17.46 -24.61 -28.68
N ASP A 716 -16.60 -23.61 -28.53
CA ASP A 716 -16.83 -22.26 -29.08
C ASP A 716 -18.25 -21.69 -28.77
N GLY A 717 -18.82 -22.02 -27.61
CA GLY A 717 -20.17 -21.60 -27.21
C GLY A 717 -21.35 -22.43 -27.77
N ARG A 718 -21.08 -23.56 -28.45
CA ARG A 718 -22.10 -24.45 -29.05
C ARG A 718 -22.05 -25.85 -28.45
N LYS A 719 -23.16 -26.58 -28.50
CA LYS A 719 -23.22 -28.01 -28.18
C LYS A 719 -22.55 -28.82 -29.30
N ASP A 720 -21.53 -29.58 -28.94
CA ASP A 720 -20.61 -30.26 -29.87
C ASP A 720 -20.08 -31.52 -29.16
N GLY A 721 -20.15 -32.70 -29.78
CA GLY A 721 -19.79 -33.97 -29.12
C GLY A 721 -20.97 -34.64 -28.42
N GLN A 722 -20.74 -35.38 -27.33
CA GLN A 722 -21.81 -36.13 -26.64
C GLN A 722 -22.62 -35.25 -25.69
N GLY A 723 -23.94 -35.43 -25.63
CA GLY A 723 -24.76 -34.76 -24.61
C GLY A 723 -26.23 -35.19 -24.54
N THR A 724 -26.80 -34.98 -23.36
CA THR A 724 -28.21 -35.23 -23.02
C THR A 724 -28.99 -33.92 -23.07
N TYR A 725 -30.16 -33.91 -23.72
CA TYR A 725 -31.14 -32.82 -23.62
C TYR A 725 -32.40 -33.35 -22.94
N ILE A 726 -32.79 -32.74 -21.82
CA ILE A 726 -34.03 -33.04 -21.09
C ILE A 726 -35.07 -31.99 -21.49
N TYR A 727 -36.12 -32.41 -22.18
CA TYR A 727 -37.31 -31.62 -22.52
C TYR A 727 -38.42 -31.89 -21.47
N PRO A 728 -39.43 -31.02 -21.33
CA PRO A 728 -40.54 -31.25 -20.40
C PRO A 728 -41.36 -32.52 -20.68
N ASP A 729 -41.33 -33.05 -21.91
CA ASP A 729 -42.04 -34.26 -22.34
C ASP A 729 -41.14 -35.35 -22.94
N ALA A 730 -39.81 -35.17 -22.97
CA ALA A 730 -38.90 -36.08 -23.66
C ALA A 730 -37.43 -35.98 -23.16
N THR A 731 -36.61 -36.95 -23.53
CA THR A 731 -35.14 -36.90 -23.32
C THR A 731 -34.43 -37.37 -24.57
N TYR A 732 -33.48 -36.58 -25.06
CA TYR A 732 -32.51 -36.99 -26.08
C TYR A 732 -31.16 -37.30 -25.44
N VAL A 733 -30.53 -38.39 -25.83
CA VAL A 733 -29.14 -38.74 -25.46
C VAL A 733 -28.41 -39.14 -26.74
N GLY A 734 -27.32 -38.45 -27.09
CA GLY A 734 -26.55 -38.76 -28.29
C GLY A 734 -25.60 -37.63 -28.72
N GLN A 735 -25.17 -37.71 -29.97
CA GLN A 735 -24.17 -36.80 -30.54
C GLN A 735 -24.78 -35.47 -31.03
N TRP A 736 -23.99 -34.40 -30.89
CA TRP A 736 -24.30 -33.04 -31.27
C TRP A 736 -23.19 -32.44 -32.14
N LEU A 737 -23.57 -31.55 -33.04
CA LEU A 737 -22.66 -30.76 -33.87
C LEU A 737 -23.33 -29.41 -34.15
N ASP A 738 -22.65 -28.29 -33.86
CA ASP A 738 -23.18 -26.92 -34.03
C ASP A 738 -24.62 -26.72 -33.49
N ASN A 739 -24.90 -27.21 -32.27
CA ASN A 739 -26.22 -27.21 -31.63
C ASN A 739 -27.32 -28.08 -32.28
N LYS A 740 -27.00 -28.92 -33.26
CA LYS A 740 -27.93 -29.89 -33.88
C LYS A 740 -27.64 -31.30 -33.38
N ARG A 741 -28.67 -32.15 -33.35
CA ARG A 741 -28.49 -33.61 -33.17
C ARG A 741 -27.90 -34.20 -34.45
N GLU A 742 -26.84 -34.98 -34.30
CA GLU A 742 -26.05 -35.57 -35.38
C GLU A 742 -25.67 -37.01 -34.99
N GLY A 743 -25.04 -37.78 -35.89
CA GLY A 743 -24.45 -39.07 -35.53
C GLY A 743 -25.44 -40.09 -34.98
N GLN A 744 -25.12 -40.77 -33.86
CA GLN A 744 -26.03 -41.72 -33.20
C GLN A 744 -26.76 -41.05 -32.01
N GLY A 745 -28.04 -41.37 -31.82
CA GLY A 745 -28.77 -40.91 -30.63
C GLY A 745 -30.14 -41.52 -30.40
N THR A 746 -30.54 -41.52 -29.13
CA THR A 746 -31.83 -41.96 -28.61
C THR A 746 -32.71 -40.77 -28.26
N LEU A 747 -33.96 -40.74 -28.72
CA LEU A 747 -35.00 -39.80 -28.26
C LEU A 747 -36.14 -40.61 -27.64
N SER A 748 -36.41 -40.41 -26.35
CA SER A 748 -37.49 -41.08 -25.61
C SER A 748 -38.50 -40.04 -25.13
N PHE A 749 -39.79 -40.24 -25.38
CA PHE A 749 -40.88 -39.37 -24.93
C PHE A 749 -41.57 -39.96 -23.69
N ALA A 750 -42.07 -39.09 -22.82
CA ALA A 750 -42.82 -39.46 -21.60
C ALA A 750 -44.10 -40.26 -21.89
N ASN A 751 -44.62 -40.21 -23.13
CA ASN A 751 -45.75 -41.03 -23.56
C ASN A 751 -45.37 -42.49 -23.89
N GLY A 752 -44.08 -42.84 -23.96
CA GLY A 752 -43.57 -44.16 -24.32
C GLY A 752 -43.09 -44.32 -25.78
N GLU A 753 -43.17 -43.28 -26.61
CA GLU A 753 -42.54 -43.27 -27.94
C GLU A 753 -41.02 -43.20 -27.79
N LYS A 754 -40.26 -44.05 -28.49
CA LYS A 754 -38.80 -44.08 -28.44
C LYS A 754 -38.19 -44.29 -29.82
N TYR A 755 -37.35 -43.35 -30.26
CA TYR A 755 -36.47 -43.51 -31.41
C TYR A 755 -35.04 -43.81 -30.96
N VAL A 756 -34.37 -44.73 -31.65
CA VAL A 756 -32.93 -45.04 -31.51
C VAL A 756 -32.36 -45.22 -32.91
N GLY A 757 -31.40 -44.40 -33.31
CA GLY A 757 -30.80 -44.48 -34.64
C GLY A 757 -29.98 -43.26 -35.01
N GLN A 758 -29.70 -43.14 -36.31
CA GLN A 758 -28.87 -42.06 -36.84
C GLN A 758 -29.62 -40.72 -36.97
N TRP A 759 -28.87 -39.63 -36.86
CA TRP A 759 -29.34 -38.27 -37.00
C TRP A 759 -28.44 -37.50 -37.96
N ARG A 760 -29.04 -36.57 -38.72
CA ARG A 760 -28.31 -35.53 -39.47
C ARG A 760 -29.10 -34.24 -39.45
N ASP A 761 -28.43 -33.11 -39.22
CA ASP A 761 -29.06 -31.77 -39.19
C ASP A 761 -30.30 -31.71 -38.27
N GLY A 762 -30.28 -32.44 -37.15
CA GLY A 762 -31.40 -32.54 -36.20
C GLY A 762 -32.55 -33.48 -36.60
N LYS A 763 -32.50 -34.14 -37.76
CA LYS A 763 -33.53 -35.04 -38.31
C LYS A 763 -33.12 -36.51 -38.18
N LYS A 764 -34.10 -37.42 -38.12
CA LYS A 764 -33.89 -38.89 -38.22
C LYS A 764 -33.40 -39.24 -39.63
N GLU A 765 -32.30 -39.98 -39.71
CA GLU A 765 -31.56 -40.30 -40.95
C GLU A 765 -31.02 -41.74 -40.83
N GLY A 766 -30.49 -42.33 -41.92
CA GLY A 766 -29.78 -43.61 -41.85
C GLY A 766 -30.63 -44.78 -41.34
N GLU A 767 -30.03 -45.74 -40.64
CA GLU A 767 -30.78 -46.83 -39.99
C GLU A 767 -31.32 -46.39 -38.63
N GLY A 768 -32.57 -46.73 -38.32
CA GLY A 768 -33.18 -46.39 -37.03
C GLY A 768 -34.45 -47.15 -36.64
N THR A 769 -34.58 -47.41 -35.35
CA THR A 769 -35.76 -48.01 -34.71
C THR A 769 -36.68 -46.92 -34.16
N LEU A 770 -37.98 -46.99 -34.43
CA LEU A 770 -39.03 -46.21 -33.76
C LEU A 770 -40.03 -47.17 -33.10
N THR A 771 -40.12 -47.14 -31.78
CA THR A 771 -41.15 -47.84 -30.99
C THR A 771 -42.22 -46.83 -30.56
N MET A 772 -43.49 -47.20 -30.71
CA MET A 772 -44.65 -46.42 -30.27
C MET A 772 -45.18 -46.93 -28.91
N PRO A 773 -45.93 -46.10 -28.14
CA PRO A 773 -46.51 -46.49 -26.85
C PRO A 773 -47.40 -47.73 -26.87
N ASP A 774 -48.05 -48.02 -28.01
CA ASP A 774 -48.93 -49.18 -28.20
C ASP A 774 -48.20 -50.44 -28.71
N GLY A 775 -46.87 -50.44 -28.70
CA GLY A 775 -46.05 -51.57 -29.15
C GLY A 775 -45.84 -51.67 -30.66
N ARG A 776 -46.43 -50.77 -31.48
CA ARG A 776 -46.05 -50.67 -32.90
C ARG A 776 -44.56 -50.31 -33.00
N LYS A 777 -43.79 -51.02 -33.81
CA LYS A 777 -42.34 -50.83 -33.95
C LYS A 777 -41.92 -50.78 -35.41
N TYR A 778 -41.25 -49.71 -35.82
CA TYR A 778 -40.54 -49.63 -37.10
C TYR A 778 -39.04 -49.85 -36.89
N VAL A 779 -38.40 -50.60 -37.78
CA VAL A 779 -36.95 -50.78 -37.87
C VAL A 779 -36.56 -50.71 -39.34
N GLY A 780 -35.67 -49.80 -39.72
CA GLY A 780 -35.21 -49.65 -41.10
C GLY A 780 -34.76 -48.23 -41.40
N GLN A 781 -34.74 -47.88 -42.69
CA GLN A 781 -34.09 -46.67 -43.18
C GLN A 781 -34.92 -45.40 -43.03
N TRP A 782 -34.22 -44.29 -42.83
CA TRP A 782 -34.76 -42.95 -42.67
C TRP A 782 -34.03 -41.96 -43.60
N ARG A 783 -34.78 -40.99 -44.12
CA ARG A 783 -34.23 -39.80 -44.77
C ARG A 783 -35.08 -38.58 -44.41
N ASP A 784 -34.45 -37.47 -44.05
CA ASP A 784 -35.15 -36.20 -43.76
C ASP A 784 -36.27 -36.34 -42.71
N GLY A 785 -36.12 -37.23 -41.73
CA GLY A 785 -37.13 -37.50 -40.70
C GLY A 785 -38.26 -38.46 -41.10
N LYS A 786 -38.26 -38.97 -42.34
CA LYS A 786 -39.28 -39.90 -42.88
C LYS A 786 -38.71 -41.31 -43.05
N LYS A 787 -39.59 -42.32 -43.02
CA LYS A 787 -39.25 -43.71 -43.39
C LYS A 787 -39.01 -43.81 -44.90
N GLU A 788 -37.93 -44.47 -45.28
CA GLU A 788 -37.40 -44.54 -46.64
C GLU A 788 -36.72 -45.92 -46.82
N GLY A 789 -36.33 -46.30 -48.04
CA GLY A 789 -35.51 -47.50 -48.24
C GLY A 789 -36.21 -48.81 -47.85
N GLU A 790 -35.48 -49.79 -47.33
CA GLU A 790 -36.07 -51.03 -46.79
C GLU A 790 -36.41 -50.87 -45.30
N GLY A 791 -37.52 -51.46 -44.83
CA GLY A 791 -37.85 -51.44 -43.41
C GLY A 791 -39.03 -52.31 -42.99
N THR A 792 -38.98 -52.74 -41.73
CA THR A 792 -40.02 -53.53 -41.06
C THR A 792 -40.88 -52.64 -40.18
N LEU A 793 -42.21 -52.62 -40.40
CA LEU A 793 -43.19 -52.09 -39.45
C LEU A 793 -43.98 -53.25 -38.83
N THR A 794 -43.70 -53.55 -37.56
CA THR A 794 -44.52 -54.42 -36.71
C THR A 794 -45.66 -53.62 -36.07
N MET A 795 -46.83 -54.21 -36.01
CA MET A 795 -48.07 -53.67 -35.47
C MET A 795 -48.35 -54.25 -34.08
N SER A 796 -49.23 -53.61 -33.31
CA SER A 796 -49.56 -54.00 -31.94
C SER A 796 -50.29 -55.34 -31.80
N ASP A 797 -50.87 -55.87 -32.89
CA ASP A 797 -51.45 -57.21 -32.95
C ASP A 797 -50.43 -58.31 -33.33
N GLY A 798 -49.16 -57.96 -33.53
CA GLY A 798 -48.11 -58.86 -34.02
C GLY A 798 -48.07 -59.04 -35.54
N SER A 799 -49.00 -58.44 -36.31
CA SER A 799 -48.83 -58.35 -37.76
C SER A 799 -47.65 -57.44 -38.12
N SER A 800 -47.01 -57.65 -39.27
CA SER A 800 -45.89 -56.81 -39.70
C SER A 800 -45.87 -56.59 -41.21
N TYR A 801 -45.19 -55.53 -41.66
CA TYR A 801 -44.86 -55.29 -43.06
C TYR A 801 -43.36 -55.18 -43.21
N VAL A 802 -42.77 -56.01 -44.06
CA VAL A 802 -41.35 -55.99 -44.41
C VAL A 802 -41.21 -55.63 -45.88
N GLY A 803 -40.50 -54.55 -46.20
CA GLY A 803 -40.24 -54.14 -47.58
C GLY A 803 -40.02 -52.64 -47.71
N GLN A 804 -40.28 -52.13 -48.90
CA GLN A 804 -39.83 -50.82 -49.35
C GLN A 804 -40.73 -49.65 -48.89
N TRP A 805 -40.08 -48.52 -48.63
CA TRP A 805 -40.66 -47.27 -48.15
C TRP A 805 -40.18 -46.09 -49.00
N ARG A 806 -41.06 -45.12 -49.20
CA ARG A 806 -40.74 -43.78 -49.71
C ARG A 806 -41.59 -42.74 -49.03
N ASP A 807 -41.00 -41.60 -48.63
CA ASP A 807 -41.74 -40.47 -48.05
C ASP A 807 -42.63 -40.85 -46.85
N GLY A 808 -42.21 -41.82 -46.04
CA GLY A 808 -42.96 -42.32 -44.88
C GLY A 808 -44.05 -43.37 -45.19
N LYS A 809 -44.22 -43.77 -46.47
CA LYS A 809 -45.27 -44.69 -46.94
C LYS A 809 -44.68 -45.98 -47.52
N LYS A 810 -45.45 -47.07 -47.46
CA LYS A 810 -45.14 -48.34 -48.13
C LYS A 810 -45.22 -48.15 -49.65
N GLU A 811 -44.16 -48.49 -50.37
CA GLU A 811 -43.98 -48.17 -51.79
C GLU A 811 -42.95 -49.15 -52.38
N GLY A 812 -43.23 -49.79 -53.52
CA GLY A 812 -42.34 -50.81 -54.09
C GLY A 812 -42.65 -52.24 -53.60
N GLN A 813 -41.65 -53.11 -53.56
CA GLN A 813 -41.84 -54.52 -53.16
C GLN A 813 -42.00 -54.66 -51.65
N GLY A 814 -42.93 -55.49 -51.19
CA GLY A 814 -43.04 -55.81 -49.76
C GLY A 814 -44.05 -56.90 -49.40
N THR A 815 -43.85 -57.48 -48.21
CA THR A 815 -44.65 -58.57 -47.65
C THR A 815 -45.35 -58.11 -46.38
N LEU A 816 -46.68 -58.24 -46.35
CA LEU A 816 -47.50 -58.09 -45.16
C LEU A 816 -47.67 -59.47 -44.49
N ILE A 817 -47.08 -59.66 -43.33
CA ILE A 817 -47.31 -60.81 -42.44
C ILE A 817 -48.48 -60.44 -41.52
N LYS A 818 -49.55 -61.24 -41.53
CA LYS A 818 -50.66 -61.08 -40.59
C LYS A 818 -50.37 -61.77 -39.26
N SER A 819 -51.11 -61.36 -38.23
CA SER A 819 -51.14 -61.96 -36.89
C SER A 819 -51.64 -63.43 -36.87
N ASP A 820 -52.29 -63.89 -37.95
CA ASP A 820 -52.64 -65.31 -38.19
C ASP A 820 -51.55 -66.13 -38.90
N GLY A 821 -50.38 -65.53 -39.16
CA GLY A 821 -49.25 -66.15 -39.87
C GLY A 821 -49.41 -66.22 -41.41
N ILE A 822 -50.44 -65.58 -41.98
CA ILE A 822 -50.57 -65.46 -43.45
C ILE A 822 -49.68 -64.32 -43.97
N MET A 823 -48.80 -64.65 -44.91
CA MET A 823 -47.94 -63.71 -45.62
C MET A 823 -48.57 -63.35 -46.97
N ILE A 824 -48.71 -62.04 -47.24
CA ILE A 824 -49.17 -61.47 -48.50
C ILE A 824 -48.02 -60.66 -49.11
N ARG A 825 -47.42 -61.18 -50.18
CA ARG A 825 -46.37 -60.50 -50.94
C ARG A 825 -46.99 -59.71 -52.09
N GLY A 826 -46.44 -58.53 -52.38
CA GLY A 826 -46.79 -57.79 -53.59
C GLY A 826 -46.11 -56.43 -53.74
N PHE A 827 -46.59 -55.69 -54.74
CA PHE A 827 -46.18 -54.33 -55.03
C PHE A 827 -47.13 -53.31 -54.36
N TRP A 828 -46.54 -52.34 -53.68
CA TRP A 828 -47.23 -51.30 -52.92
C TRP A 828 -47.03 -49.94 -53.59
N ARG A 829 -48.06 -49.09 -53.51
CA ARG A 829 -48.00 -47.69 -53.96
C ARG A 829 -48.79 -46.82 -53.00
N ASP A 830 -48.24 -45.67 -52.63
CA ASP A 830 -48.90 -44.69 -51.74
C ASP A 830 -49.45 -45.30 -50.43
N GLY A 831 -48.71 -46.26 -49.86
CA GLY A 831 -49.09 -46.97 -48.62
C GLY A 831 -50.07 -48.14 -48.80
N ARG A 832 -50.54 -48.42 -50.02
CA ARG A 832 -51.55 -49.45 -50.33
C ARG A 832 -50.98 -50.57 -51.19
N LEU A 833 -51.47 -51.79 -51.01
CA LEU A 833 -51.15 -52.92 -51.91
C LEU A 833 -51.84 -52.69 -53.26
N GLU A 834 -51.05 -52.50 -54.32
CA GLU A 834 -51.54 -52.25 -55.68
C GLU A 834 -51.60 -53.55 -56.50
N VAL A 835 -50.59 -54.41 -56.39
CA VAL A 835 -50.52 -55.71 -57.05
C VAL A 835 -50.17 -56.79 -56.03
N ARG A 836 -51.00 -57.83 -55.94
CA ARG A 836 -50.78 -58.98 -55.04
C ARG A 836 -50.11 -60.11 -55.83
N GLU A 837 -48.92 -60.52 -55.42
CA GLU A 837 -48.14 -61.57 -56.09
C GLU A 837 -48.45 -62.97 -55.56
N SER A 838 -48.52 -63.11 -54.23
CA SER A 838 -48.79 -64.40 -53.59
C SER A 838 -49.42 -64.25 -52.21
N THR A 839 -50.05 -65.34 -51.77
CA THR A 839 -50.52 -65.51 -50.39
C THR A 839 -50.12 -66.90 -49.90
N THR A 840 -49.31 -66.94 -48.85
CA THR A 840 -48.84 -68.20 -48.24
C THR A 840 -49.02 -68.14 -46.73
N ARG A 841 -48.92 -69.29 -46.06
CA ARG A 841 -48.66 -69.35 -44.61
C ARG A 841 -47.14 -69.31 -44.36
N ALA A 842 -46.75 -69.18 -43.09
CA ALA A 842 -45.36 -69.28 -42.63
C ALA A 842 -44.64 -70.58 -43.06
N ASP A 843 -45.38 -71.68 -43.27
CA ASP A 843 -44.85 -72.97 -43.78
C ASP A 843 -44.64 -73.01 -45.31
N GLY A 844 -44.85 -71.89 -46.01
CA GLY A 844 -44.76 -71.80 -47.47
C GLY A 844 -45.95 -72.39 -48.24
N SER A 845 -46.94 -73.00 -47.58
CA SER A 845 -48.15 -73.50 -48.22
C SER A 845 -48.99 -72.35 -48.76
N LYS A 846 -49.61 -72.53 -49.94
CA LYS A 846 -50.56 -71.55 -50.49
C LYS A 846 -51.79 -71.48 -49.58
N ALA A 847 -52.13 -70.27 -49.13
CA ALA A 847 -53.40 -70.05 -48.46
C ALA A 847 -54.53 -70.18 -49.49
N ILE A 848 -55.58 -70.94 -49.16
CA ILE A 848 -56.80 -71.03 -49.97
C ILE A 848 -57.66 -69.81 -49.61
N GLU A 849 -58.01 -69.00 -50.60
CA GLU A 849 -58.96 -67.89 -50.41
C GLU A 849 -60.40 -68.37 -50.61
N THR A 850 -61.31 -67.80 -49.81
CA THR A 850 -62.78 -67.98 -49.87
C THR A 850 -63.45 -66.64 -49.73
#